data_AF-A0A2N8UPH8-F1
#
_entry.id   AF-A0A2N8UPH8-F1
#
_cell.length_a   1.000
_cell.length_b   1.000
_cell.length_c   1.000
_cell.angle_alpha   90.00
_cell.angle_beta   90.00
_cell.angle_gamma   90.00
#
_symmetry.space_group_name_H-M   'P 1'
#
loop_
_entity.id
_entity.type
_entity.pdbx_description
1 polymer ?
#
loop_
_entity_poly.entity_id
_entity_poly.type
_entity_poly.pdbx_seq_one_letter_code
_entity_poly.pdbx_strand_id
1 'polypeptide(L)'
;MKFGRTIKTSLYAEWADKYLQYSELKKEIKNRMAKNNGVWTDKDEDDFVAILSKELDKVYDFQKVKVSELTERIKQAQSEVNLLVSSRPNSSTSLPSRATSHAGSDAEADDDASSRKRRSTGPDGNVLYAAHDAGSDDEFDTDTEDSDAYEERFLELEECLAIIIADVHDLALFTKLNYTGFHKIVKKHDKQTGRLLRKEFVQHYLESRPFYKENYDQLIVKLSKLFDLVRTRGHPVQGDSSAGGNQSAFVRQTTKYWVHPDNIVPLKLIILKHLPVLVFNADKEFQQEDSAITSIYYDNKDLELYLGRLEKTEGAEAIRLRWYGGMDNKQIFVERKTHREDWTGEKSVKARFPIKEENVNAWMAGDYTMDDTFEALRKKGKKSDKEIDSMLQLANEVQYSVLTRKLQPVMRSFYNRTAFQLPGDARVRISLDTELSLVREDNWDGRPRAGDNWRRMDIGIDYPFDQLPAEDIERFPYGVLEVKLQTQLGQEPPQWIRDLVSSHLVEAVPKFSKFIHGCATLLPNRVDLVPFWLPQMDIDIRKPPSNNLVIERPSSMAHSPAGSSRPDTPASRNGHTPYNEPVSEDEFEGADDFDRGHAMADETREADSVGLSAFDPRIREAREERERNIRLRQQELEKQLAENPDKTSNAAGGMLAAASAPLATERRSSQAKAKAAAPTRDEILAPSHRYDANFFSKLTPKNIQRLWNTKGSSHEHADDAHTDADEADDEDDRVRRALEGEDEEVPRGPNVEYVRDFHAQPGKKVSVPIRIEPKVYFANERTFLKWLEFNVYLSALAVGLLNFSAPGDRTGLIASSFFTIVALIGIAYSGIIFLIRALKIRKRESSHIYFDAYGPTILCAAILSAVVVNFVLRFIESHEHRNRRGVLN
;
A
#
# COMPACT_ATOMS: atom_id res chain seq x y z
N MET A 1 17.16 13.63 -21.25
CA MET A 1 17.43 15.07 -20.97
C MET A 1 18.93 15.36 -20.85
N LYS A 2 19.38 16.59 -21.16
CA LYS A 2 20.77 17.05 -20.95
C LYS A 2 20.99 17.36 -19.46
N PHE A 3 21.85 16.60 -18.76
CA PHE A 3 22.04 16.68 -17.29
C PHE A 3 22.32 18.09 -16.73
N GLY A 4 22.99 18.96 -17.48
CA GLY A 4 23.21 20.36 -17.07
C GLY A 4 21.92 21.21 -16.96
N ARG A 5 20.80 20.77 -17.54
CA ARG A 5 19.47 21.36 -17.28
C ARG A 5 18.88 20.77 -15.99
N THR A 6 19.00 19.47 -15.78
CA THR A 6 18.54 18.75 -14.56
C THR A 6 19.20 19.27 -13.28
N ILE A 7 20.52 19.50 -13.29
CA ILE A 7 21.16 20.21 -12.16
C ILE A 7 20.49 21.57 -11.98
N LYS A 8 20.42 22.41 -13.03
CA LYS A 8 19.89 23.77 -12.92
C LYS A 8 18.44 23.87 -12.43
N THR A 9 17.60 22.86 -12.69
CA THR A 9 16.19 22.83 -12.25
C THR A 9 15.98 22.21 -10.87
N SER A 10 16.99 21.53 -10.31
CA SER A 10 16.85 20.74 -9.07
C SER A 10 17.90 21.11 -8.01
N LEU A 11 18.62 22.22 -8.20
CA LEU A 11 19.47 22.82 -7.17
C LEU A 11 18.59 23.43 -6.09
N TYR A 12 18.98 23.23 -4.84
CA TYR A 12 18.52 24.09 -3.76
C TYR A 12 19.22 25.45 -3.86
N ALA A 13 18.43 26.54 -3.89
CA ALA A 13 18.93 27.87 -4.24
C ALA A 13 19.97 28.41 -3.23
N GLU A 14 19.75 28.23 -1.93
CA GLU A 14 20.66 28.73 -0.88
C GLU A 14 22.04 28.06 -0.93
N TRP A 15 22.13 26.83 -1.47
CA TRP A 15 23.39 26.06 -1.51
C TRP A 15 24.02 26.04 -2.90
N ALA A 16 23.51 26.82 -3.87
CA ALA A 16 23.91 26.79 -5.27
C ALA A 16 25.44 26.85 -5.48
N ASP A 17 26.15 27.68 -4.70
CA ASP A 17 27.62 27.85 -4.77
C ASP A 17 28.42 26.62 -4.27
N LYS A 18 27.79 25.78 -3.44
CA LYS A 18 28.40 24.58 -2.84
C LYS A 18 28.28 23.36 -3.74
N TYR A 19 27.38 23.38 -4.73
CA TYR A 19 27.28 22.32 -5.73
C TYR A 19 28.48 22.30 -6.70
N LEU A 20 28.66 21.15 -7.34
CA LEU A 20 29.61 20.94 -8.41
C LEU A 20 29.32 21.88 -9.60
N GLN A 21 30.31 22.68 -10.00
CA GLN A 21 30.21 23.62 -11.11
C GLN A 21 30.30 22.92 -12.48
N TYR A 22 29.37 21.98 -12.74
CA TYR A 22 29.35 21.12 -13.93
C TYR A 22 29.40 21.88 -15.26
N SER A 23 28.80 23.07 -15.32
CA SER A 23 28.86 23.93 -16.51
C SER A 23 30.25 24.50 -16.79
N GLU A 24 31.05 24.73 -15.77
CA GLU A 24 32.38 25.32 -15.87
C GLU A 24 33.41 24.26 -16.22
N LEU A 25 33.41 23.12 -15.51
CA LEU A 25 34.20 21.94 -15.87
C LEU A 25 33.95 21.51 -17.33
N LYS A 26 32.68 21.54 -17.77
CA LYS A 26 32.32 21.25 -19.18
C LYS A 26 32.83 22.30 -20.17
N LYS A 27 32.94 23.58 -19.78
CA LYS A 27 33.57 24.62 -20.60
C LYS A 27 35.07 24.39 -20.65
N GLU A 28 35.70 24.06 -19.53
CA GLU A 28 37.16 23.90 -19.42
C GLU A 28 37.66 22.75 -20.30
N ILE A 29 37.02 21.58 -20.25
CA ILE A 29 37.32 20.45 -21.18
C ILE A 29 37.24 20.92 -22.64
N LYS A 30 36.20 21.68 -23.01
CA LYS A 30 36.05 22.21 -24.38
C LYS A 30 37.12 23.23 -24.74
N ASN A 31 37.46 24.13 -23.82
CA ASN A 31 38.42 25.21 -24.05
C ASN A 31 39.84 24.66 -24.24
N ARG A 32 40.26 23.66 -23.44
CA ARG A 32 41.56 23.00 -23.59
C ARG A 32 41.66 22.21 -24.88
N MET A 33 40.64 21.40 -25.19
CA MET A 33 40.55 20.70 -26.48
C MET A 33 40.60 21.65 -27.69
N ALA A 34 39.98 22.84 -27.59
CA ALA A 34 40.03 23.85 -28.65
C ALA A 34 41.39 24.55 -28.76
N LYS A 35 42.11 24.79 -27.64
CA LYS A 35 43.45 25.39 -27.62
C LYS A 35 44.51 24.45 -28.20
N ASN A 36 44.38 23.15 -28.00
CA ASN A 36 45.40 22.16 -28.32
C ASN A 36 45.09 21.35 -29.59
N ASN A 37 44.31 21.92 -30.53
CA ASN A 37 43.89 21.29 -31.79
C ASN A 37 43.29 19.88 -31.62
N GLY A 38 42.57 19.63 -30.52
CA GLY A 38 41.93 18.35 -30.21
C GLY A 38 42.81 17.32 -29.49
N VAL A 39 44.05 17.66 -29.12
CA VAL A 39 44.96 16.78 -28.37
C VAL A 39 44.95 17.14 -26.89
N TRP A 40 44.77 16.14 -26.02
CA TRP A 40 44.77 16.33 -24.56
C TRP A 40 46.12 15.90 -23.96
N THR A 41 46.85 16.85 -23.37
CA THR A 41 48.21 16.63 -22.85
C THR A 41 48.20 16.13 -21.40
N ASP A 42 49.32 15.58 -20.92
CA ASP A 42 49.43 15.15 -19.52
C ASP A 42 49.27 16.32 -18.53
N LYS A 43 49.72 17.52 -18.92
CA LYS A 43 49.52 18.74 -18.12
C LYS A 43 48.05 19.15 -18.05
N ASP A 44 47.29 18.97 -19.14
CA ASP A 44 45.85 19.22 -19.12
C ASP A 44 45.11 18.25 -18.20
N GLU A 45 45.59 17.00 -18.12
CA GLU A 45 45.07 15.96 -17.20
C GLU A 45 45.35 16.35 -15.74
N ASP A 46 46.61 16.58 -15.38
CA ASP A 46 47.03 16.95 -14.01
C ASP A 46 46.26 18.18 -13.50
N ASP A 47 46.19 19.25 -14.31
CA ASP A 47 45.46 20.47 -13.97
C ASP A 47 43.95 20.21 -13.86
N PHE A 48 43.37 19.35 -14.70
CA PHE A 48 41.93 19.04 -14.64
C PHE A 48 41.59 18.17 -13.42
N VAL A 49 42.45 17.21 -13.08
CA VAL A 49 42.35 16.40 -11.86
C VAL A 49 42.48 17.28 -10.61
N ALA A 50 43.38 18.28 -10.62
CA ALA A 50 43.51 19.25 -9.53
C ALA A 50 42.26 20.14 -9.35
N ILE A 51 41.58 20.52 -10.44
CA ILE A 51 40.30 21.23 -10.37
C ILE A 51 39.19 20.29 -9.84
N LEU A 52 39.14 19.04 -10.31
CA LEU A 52 38.15 18.05 -9.85
C LEU A 52 38.32 17.70 -8.37
N SER A 53 39.56 17.56 -7.88
CA SER A 53 39.83 17.30 -6.46
C SER A 53 39.42 18.51 -5.61
N LYS A 54 39.71 19.74 -6.05
CA LYS A 54 39.25 20.96 -5.35
C LYS A 54 37.72 21.07 -5.27
N GLU A 55 37.01 20.72 -6.35
CA GLU A 55 35.54 20.67 -6.33
C GLU A 55 34.99 19.54 -5.44
N LEU A 56 35.69 18.39 -5.37
CA LEU A 56 35.33 17.28 -4.51
C LEU A 56 35.54 17.62 -3.03
N ASP A 57 36.65 18.25 -2.69
CA ASP A 57 36.96 18.76 -1.35
C ASP A 57 35.90 19.76 -0.89
N LYS A 58 35.52 20.72 -1.74
CA LYS A 58 34.44 21.69 -1.50
C LYS A 58 33.10 21.00 -1.14
N VAL A 59 32.73 19.96 -1.88
CA VAL A 59 31.48 19.20 -1.65
C VAL A 59 31.56 18.37 -0.36
N TYR A 60 32.69 17.70 -0.12
CA TYR A 60 32.93 16.89 1.07
C TYR A 60 32.92 17.73 2.35
N ASP A 61 33.66 18.84 2.38
CA ASP A 61 33.74 19.72 3.55
C ASP A 61 32.39 20.35 3.88
N PHE A 62 31.64 20.81 2.85
CA PHE A 62 30.29 21.36 3.06
C PHE A 62 29.33 20.30 3.62
N GLN A 63 29.35 19.08 3.06
CA GLN A 63 28.50 18.00 3.57
C GLN A 63 28.84 17.66 5.02
N LYS A 64 30.13 17.52 5.35
CA LYS A 64 30.60 17.23 6.71
C LYS A 64 30.14 18.29 7.72
N VAL A 65 30.31 19.57 7.38
CA VAL A 65 29.82 20.69 8.21
C VAL A 65 28.30 20.61 8.40
N LYS A 66 27.53 20.35 7.34
CA LYS A 66 26.06 20.23 7.44
C LYS A 66 25.58 19.02 8.23
N VAL A 67 26.27 17.87 8.15
CA VAL A 67 25.97 16.70 8.99
C VAL A 67 26.24 17.00 10.47
N SER A 68 27.34 17.69 10.78
CA SER A 68 27.63 18.14 12.15
C SER A 68 26.57 19.14 12.66
N GLU A 69 26.23 20.16 11.88
CA GLU A 69 25.19 21.16 12.22
C GLU A 69 23.83 20.50 12.49
N LEU A 70 23.38 19.58 11.62
CA LEU A 70 22.14 18.84 11.84
C LEU A 70 22.19 17.95 13.08
N THR A 71 23.34 17.32 13.35
CA THR A 71 23.54 16.51 14.56
C THR A 71 23.48 17.37 15.83
N GLU A 72 23.97 18.60 15.79
CA GLU A 72 23.90 19.56 16.90
C GLU A 72 22.49 20.10 17.10
N ARG A 73 21.78 20.49 16.03
CA ARG A 73 20.35 20.87 16.13
C ARG A 73 19.47 19.75 16.68
N ILE A 74 19.71 18.50 16.27
CA ILE A 74 19.00 17.32 16.80
C ILE A 74 19.30 17.13 18.31
N LYS A 75 20.54 17.37 18.76
CA LYS A 75 20.89 17.33 20.18
C LYS A 75 20.23 18.46 20.99
N GLN A 76 20.17 19.67 20.43
CA GLN A 76 19.51 20.82 21.05
C GLN A 76 18.01 20.57 21.23
N ALA A 77 17.32 20.19 20.14
CA ALA A 77 15.92 19.77 20.19
C ALA A 77 15.72 18.61 21.17
N GLN A 78 16.62 17.62 21.21
CA GLN A 78 16.56 16.54 22.21
C GLN A 78 16.67 17.04 23.65
N SER A 79 17.57 17.98 23.95
CA SER A 79 17.70 18.54 25.30
C SER A 79 16.49 19.38 25.71
N GLU A 80 15.93 20.15 24.78
CA GLU A 80 14.76 21.00 25.00
C GLU A 80 13.48 20.19 25.20
N VAL A 81 13.24 19.21 24.33
CA VAL A 81 12.15 18.23 24.45
C VAL A 81 12.23 17.46 25.77
N ASN A 82 13.42 16.99 26.16
CA ASN A 82 13.61 16.33 27.45
C ASN A 82 13.39 17.29 28.63
N LEU A 83 13.81 18.54 28.51
CA LEU A 83 13.61 19.56 29.54
C LEU A 83 12.12 19.82 29.76
N LEU A 84 11.34 20.06 28.68
CA LEU A 84 9.89 20.28 28.76
C LEU A 84 9.13 19.08 29.34
N VAL A 85 9.52 17.85 29.01
CA VAL A 85 8.93 16.66 29.63
C VAL A 85 9.31 16.54 31.10
N SER A 86 10.52 16.94 31.49
CA SER A 86 10.99 16.90 32.88
C SER A 86 10.48 18.06 33.75
N SER A 87 10.14 19.21 33.15
CA SER A 87 9.64 20.39 33.87
C SER A 87 8.16 20.30 34.20
N ARG A 88 7.45 19.26 33.72
CA ARG A 88 6.07 18.99 34.09
C ARG A 88 5.97 18.73 35.61
N PRO A 89 5.24 19.56 36.38
CA PRO A 89 5.04 19.31 37.80
C PRO A 89 4.14 18.08 38.04
N ASN A 90 4.11 17.58 39.28
CA ASN A 90 3.33 16.42 39.72
C ASN A 90 1.80 16.68 39.80
N SER A 91 1.21 17.37 38.81
CA SER A 91 -0.22 17.74 38.79
C SER A 91 -1.19 16.56 38.59
N SER A 92 -0.67 15.35 38.32
CA SER A 92 -1.47 14.11 38.31
C SER A 92 -1.17 13.20 39.52
N THR A 93 -0.93 13.76 40.71
CA THR A 93 -0.96 12.99 41.96
C THR A 93 -2.41 12.86 42.42
N SER A 94 -2.99 11.68 42.24
CA SER A 94 -4.39 11.39 42.54
C SER A 94 -4.81 11.79 43.95
N LEU A 95 -5.80 12.69 44.06
CA LEU A 95 -6.65 12.81 45.24
C LEU A 95 -7.29 11.43 45.51
N PRO A 96 -7.17 10.85 46.72
CA PRO A 96 -7.86 9.61 47.04
C PRO A 96 -9.34 9.91 47.24
N SER A 97 -10.17 9.49 46.28
CA SER A 97 -11.63 9.59 46.34
C SER A 97 -12.13 8.93 47.62
N ARG A 98 -12.75 9.71 48.52
CA ARG A 98 -13.26 9.21 49.81
C ARG A 98 -14.53 8.39 49.60
N ALA A 99 -14.36 7.16 49.11
CA ALA A 99 -15.42 6.17 49.01
C ALA A 99 -15.92 5.81 50.42
N THR A 100 -17.22 5.97 50.64
CA THR A 100 -17.92 5.52 51.83
C THR A 100 -18.07 4.00 51.81
N SER A 101 -17.32 3.29 52.66
CA SER A 101 -17.57 1.88 52.98
C SER A 101 -17.72 1.67 54.48
N HIS A 102 -18.83 1.03 54.86
CA HIS A 102 -19.14 0.65 56.23
C HIS A 102 -18.21 -0.45 56.81
N ALA A 103 -18.16 -0.46 58.15
CA ALA A 103 -18.02 -1.61 59.06
C ALA A 103 -16.62 -2.12 59.48
N GLY A 104 -16.53 -2.43 60.79
CA GLY A 104 -15.59 -3.38 61.44
C GLY A 104 -14.12 -2.92 61.52
N SER A 105 -13.64 -2.34 62.61
CA SER A 105 -13.39 -2.90 63.97
C SER A 105 -12.01 -3.57 64.12
N ASP A 106 -11.36 -3.24 65.25
CA ASP A 106 -10.20 -3.92 65.86
C ASP A 106 -8.84 -3.79 65.13
N ALA A 107 -7.66 -3.76 65.79
CA ALA A 107 -7.27 -3.33 67.15
C ALA A 107 -5.72 -3.26 67.20
N GLU A 108 -5.17 -2.49 68.16
CA GLU A 108 -3.78 -2.56 68.71
C GLU A 108 -2.54 -2.40 67.79
N ALA A 109 -1.67 -1.43 68.10
CA ALA A 109 -0.36 -1.69 68.77
C ALA A 109 0.68 -0.54 68.60
N ASP A 110 0.93 0.17 69.70
CA ASP A 110 2.19 0.69 70.29
C ASP A 110 3.42 1.19 69.48
N ASP A 111 3.94 2.33 69.98
CA ASP A 111 5.35 2.75 70.18
C ASP A 111 6.33 2.88 68.98
N ASP A 112 7.38 3.72 68.99
CA ASP A 112 8.09 4.43 70.08
C ASP A 112 8.62 5.83 69.63
N ALA A 113 9.14 6.63 70.57
CA ALA A 113 9.62 8.01 70.42
C ALA A 113 10.96 8.17 69.63
N SER A 114 11.26 9.29 68.93
CA SER A 114 11.77 10.57 69.50
C SER A 114 12.55 11.36 68.37
N SER A 115 13.25 12.51 68.53
CA SER A 115 13.61 13.38 69.66
C SER A 115 13.91 14.87 69.28
N ARG A 116 12.91 15.76 69.44
CA ARG A 116 13.02 17.04 70.20
C ARG A 116 14.19 18.04 69.95
N LYS A 117 13.85 19.21 69.38
CA LYS A 117 14.34 20.58 69.74
C LYS A 117 13.33 21.61 69.21
N ARG A 118 12.63 22.46 70.00
CA ARG A 118 13.08 23.64 70.82
C ARG A 118 13.98 24.60 70.02
N ARG A 119 13.87 25.93 70.02
CA ARG A 119 13.05 27.00 70.68
C ARG A 119 13.45 28.36 70.01
N SER A 120 12.80 29.53 70.10
CA SER A 120 11.45 29.99 70.51
C SER A 120 11.33 31.53 70.39
N THR A 121 10.10 32.06 70.25
CA THR A 121 9.60 33.39 70.73
C THR A 121 10.34 34.70 70.38
N GLY A 122 9.60 35.70 69.90
CA GLY A 122 9.95 37.13 70.04
C GLY A 122 9.15 38.05 69.09
N PRO A 123 8.37 39.04 69.56
CA PRO A 123 7.44 39.81 68.72
C PRO A 123 7.81 41.32 68.58
N ASP A 124 6.80 42.12 68.18
CA ASP A 124 6.76 43.59 67.99
C ASP A 124 7.32 44.10 66.64
N GLY A 125 6.64 44.96 65.89
CA GLY A 125 5.29 45.53 66.04
C GLY A 125 5.12 46.85 65.26
N ASN A 126 3.86 47.31 65.08
CA ASN A 126 3.47 48.67 64.62
C ASN A 126 3.77 49.05 63.13
N VAL A 127 2.94 49.82 62.39
CA VAL A 127 1.67 50.52 62.67
C VAL A 127 0.81 50.63 61.37
N LEU A 128 -0.51 50.79 61.54
CA LEU A 128 -1.39 51.81 60.91
C LEU A 128 -2.51 51.31 59.96
N TYR A 129 -3.75 51.57 60.40
CA TYR A 129 -4.99 51.52 59.62
C TYR A 129 -5.19 52.80 58.79
N ALA A 130 -5.80 52.70 57.59
CA ALA A 130 -7.02 53.46 57.26
C ALA A 130 -7.63 53.07 55.89
N ALA A 131 -8.92 52.77 55.94
CA ALA A 131 -9.92 52.53 54.88
C ALA A 131 -9.84 53.29 53.53
N HIS A 132 -10.13 52.57 52.44
CA HIS A 132 -11.20 52.80 51.42
C HIS A 132 -11.08 51.63 50.42
N ASP A 133 -12.05 50.74 50.24
CA ASP A 133 -13.35 50.92 49.57
C ASP A 133 -13.24 51.31 48.09
N ALA A 134 -13.02 50.29 47.25
CA ALA A 134 -13.50 50.17 45.87
C ALA A 134 -13.39 48.68 45.48
N GLY A 135 -14.48 48.08 45.00
CA GLY A 135 -14.42 46.72 44.46
C GLY A 135 -13.73 46.71 43.11
N SER A 136 -12.87 45.72 42.89
CA SER A 136 -12.57 45.19 41.56
C SER A 136 -12.90 43.70 41.64
N ASP A 137 -13.89 43.27 40.86
CA ASP A 137 -13.84 41.93 40.28
C ASP A 137 -12.52 41.84 39.47
N ASP A 138 -11.92 40.65 39.42
CA ASP A 138 -10.82 40.16 38.56
C ASP A 138 -9.92 39.17 39.35
N GLU A 139 -10.51 38.13 39.96
CA GLU A 139 -9.78 36.93 40.44
C GLU A 139 -10.41 35.66 39.82
N PHE A 140 -10.22 35.52 38.51
CA PHE A 140 -10.26 34.24 37.78
C PHE A 140 -9.27 34.29 36.61
N ASP A 141 -8.94 33.13 36.03
CA ASP A 141 -7.89 32.91 35.03
C ASP A 141 -6.43 33.20 35.46
N THR A 142 -5.76 32.14 35.92
CA THR A 142 -4.27 32.06 35.93
C THR A 142 -3.73 30.65 35.68
N ASP A 143 -4.59 29.61 35.73
CA ASP A 143 -4.21 28.22 35.40
C ASP A 143 -4.34 27.91 33.89
N THR A 144 -5.01 28.77 33.13
CA THR A 144 -5.32 28.60 31.69
C THR A 144 -4.13 29.02 30.82
N GLU A 145 -3.57 30.23 31.04
CA GLU A 145 -2.45 30.78 30.27
C GLU A 145 -1.18 29.89 30.27
N ASP A 146 -0.89 29.25 31.42
CA ASP A 146 0.27 28.38 31.57
C ASP A 146 0.14 27.11 30.68
N SER A 147 -1.07 26.55 30.55
CA SER A 147 -1.34 25.37 29.72
C SER A 147 -1.10 25.67 28.23
N ASP A 148 -1.60 26.81 27.76
CA ASP A 148 -1.47 27.24 26.37
C ASP A 148 -0.02 27.53 25.99
N ALA A 149 0.75 28.15 26.90
CA ALA A 149 2.18 28.36 26.72
C ALA A 149 3.00 27.04 26.63
N TYR A 150 2.52 25.95 27.26
CA TYR A 150 3.11 24.62 27.04
C TYR A 150 2.70 24.02 25.69
N GLU A 151 1.45 24.17 25.25
CA GLU A 151 0.99 23.67 23.94
C GLU A 151 1.70 24.39 22.79
N GLU A 152 1.83 25.72 22.85
CA GLU A 152 2.56 26.54 21.88
C GLU A 152 4.01 26.05 21.70
N ARG A 153 4.73 25.81 22.81
CA ARG A 153 6.11 25.28 22.77
C ARG A 153 6.22 23.88 22.14
N PHE A 154 5.21 23.02 22.30
CA PHE A 154 5.20 21.73 21.60
C PHE A 154 4.98 21.89 20.09
N LEU A 155 4.18 22.88 19.67
CA LEU A 155 3.99 23.23 18.26
C LEU A 155 5.26 23.85 17.65
N GLU A 156 5.91 24.80 18.33
CA GLU A 156 7.21 25.36 17.92
C GLU A 156 8.26 24.26 17.71
N LEU A 157 8.30 23.26 18.60
CA LEU A 157 9.18 22.10 18.48
C LEU A 157 8.81 21.18 17.33
N GLU A 158 7.51 20.99 17.04
CA GLU A 158 7.07 20.24 15.85
C GLU A 158 7.50 20.95 14.56
N GLU A 159 7.35 22.28 14.48
CA GLU A 159 7.85 23.08 13.34
C GLU A 159 9.37 23.01 13.20
N CYS A 160 10.11 23.14 14.30
CA CYS A 160 11.57 23.00 14.30
C CYS A 160 12.01 21.61 13.82
N LEU A 161 11.34 20.55 14.26
CA LEU A 161 11.59 19.18 13.78
C LEU A 161 11.22 19.04 12.28
N ALA A 162 10.14 19.66 11.81
CA ALA A 162 9.76 19.67 10.40
C ALA A 162 10.80 20.38 9.52
N ILE A 163 11.39 21.48 9.99
CA ILE A 163 12.51 22.16 9.31
C ILE A 163 13.75 21.26 9.27
N ILE A 164 14.10 20.57 10.37
CA ILE A 164 15.24 19.63 10.36
C ILE A 164 15.00 18.46 9.41
N ILE A 165 13.76 17.96 9.30
CA ILE A 165 13.36 16.94 8.32
C ILE A 165 13.56 17.44 6.87
N ALA A 166 13.21 18.69 6.58
CA ALA A 166 13.45 19.31 5.26
C ALA A 166 14.96 19.48 4.98
N ASP A 167 15.74 19.97 5.94
CA ASP A 167 17.19 20.14 5.77
C ASP A 167 17.90 18.77 5.54
N VAL A 168 17.43 17.68 6.17
CA VAL A 168 17.91 16.31 5.91
C VAL A 168 17.54 15.81 4.51
N HIS A 169 16.31 16.09 4.04
CA HIS A 169 15.89 15.77 2.67
C HIS A 169 16.80 16.45 1.64
N ASP A 170 17.03 17.76 1.81
CA ASP A 170 17.79 18.55 0.86
C ASP A 170 19.28 18.18 0.87
N LEU A 171 19.84 17.80 2.04
CA LEU A 171 21.21 17.30 2.15
C LEU A 171 21.41 15.95 1.44
N ALA A 172 20.41 15.07 1.50
CA ALA A 172 20.43 13.81 0.74
C ALA A 172 20.34 14.07 -0.78
N LEU A 173 19.48 15.01 -1.21
CA LEU A 173 19.38 15.43 -2.61
C LEU A 173 20.69 16.07 -3.12
N PHE A 174 21.31 16.95 -2.32
CA PHE A 174 22.61 17.57 -2.57
C PHE A 174 23.69 16.51 -2.81
N THR A 175 23.82 15.55 -1.89
CA THR A 175 24.80 14.47 -1.93
C THR A 175 24.65 13.64 -3.23
N LYS A 176 23.41 13.24 -3.56
CA LYS A 176 23.08 12.46 -4.75
C LYS A 176 23.32 13.22 -6.07
N LEU A 177 22.92 14.49 -6.14
CA LEU A 177 23.10 15.33 -7.33
C LEU A 177 24.58 15.57 -7.64
N ASN A 178 25.39 15.85 -6.61
CA ASN A 178 26.83 16.03 -6.75
C ASN A 178 27.54 14.74 -7.15
N TYR A 179 27.24 13.60 -6.49
CA TYR A 179 27.79 12.29 -6.88
C TYR A 179 27.49 11.94 -8.35
N THR A 180 26.23 12.12 -8.76
CA THR A 180 25.80 11.96 -10.17
C THR A 180 26.53 12.93 -11.10
N GLY A 181 26.85 14.14 -10.62
CA GLY A 181 27.60 15.16 -11.33
C GLY A 181 29.04 14.78 -11.60
N PHE A 182 29.77 14.32 -10.57
CA PHE A 182 31.13 13.79 -10.70
C PHE A 182 31.18 12.64 -11.70
N HIS A 183 30.29 11.65 -11.57
CA HIS A 183 30.25 10.52 -12.50
C HIS A 183 29.97 10.94 -13.95
N LYS A 184 29.13 11.96 -14.16
CA LYS A 184 28.78 12.48 -15.50
C LYS A 184 29.80 13.46 -16.08
N ILE A 185 30.64 14.11 -15.27
CA ILE A 185 31.73 14.94 -15.80
C ILE A 185 32.92 14.06 -16.17
N VAL A 186 33.27 13.06 -15.36
CA VAL A 186 34.37 12.14 -15.68
C VAL A 186 34.00 11.23 -16.86
N LYS A 187 32.79 10.64 -16.91
CA LYS A 187 32.31 9.92 -18.13
C LYS A 187 32.32 10.80 -19.39
N LYS A 188 32.21 12.12 -19.23
CA LYS A 188 32.26 13.07 -20.34
C LYS A 188 33.70 13.40 -20.75
N HIS A 189 34.58 13.57 -19.78
CA HIS A 189 36.03 13.71 -19.98
C HIS A 189 36.54 12.54 -20.82
N ASP A 190 36.37 11.30 -20.35
CA ASP A 190 36.84 10.09 -21.03
C ASP A 190 36.33 10.00 -22.48
N LYS A 191 35.06 10.37 -22.73
CA LYS A 191 34.48 10.38 -24.09
C LYS A 191 35.06 11.48 -25.01
N GLN A 192 35.62 12.56 -24.46
CA GLN A 192 36.19 13.66 -25.24
C GLN A 192 37.72 13.58 -25.37
N THR A 193 38.43 13.04 -24.37
CA THR A 193 39.90 13.01 -24.32
C THR A 193 40.49 11.64 -24.64
N GLY A 194 39.69 10.57 -24.57
CA GLY A 194 40.12 9.19 -24.80
C GLY A 194 40.90 8.56 -23.64
N ARG A 195 41.15 9.30 -22.55
CA ARG A 195 41.80 8.81 -21.32
C ARG A 195 40.79 8.16 -20.39
N LEU A 196 41.25 7.27 -19.50
CA LEU A 196 40.40 6.42 -18.64
C LEU A 196 40.29 6.92 -17.19
N LEU A 197 40.06 8.22 -17.00
CA LEU A 197 40.02 8.85 -15.67
C LEU A 197 38.90 8.29 -14.79
N ARG A 198 37.80 7.76 -15.35
CA ARG A 198 36.67 7.22 -14.56
C ARG A 198 37.05 6.11 -13.60
N LYS A 199 38.02 5.25 -13.92
CA LYS A 199 38.42 4.16 -13.01
C LYS A 199 39.24 4.71 -11.84
N GLU A 200 40.24 5.51 -12.15
CA GLU A 200 41.17 6.10 -11.18
C GLU A 200 40.46 7.09 -10.25
N PHE A 201 39.57 7.93 -10.78
CA PHE A 201 38.81 8.89 -9.97
C PHE A 201 37.86 8.22 -8.98
N VAL A 202 37.18 7.13 -9.39
CA VAL A 202 36.30 6.36 -8.49
C VAL A 202 37.13 5.69 -7.39
N GLN A 203 38.19 4.98 -7.76
CA GLN A 203 38.98 4.16 -6.83
C GLN A 203 39.90 4.97 -5.89
N HIS A 204 40.45 6.10 -6.33
CA HIS A 204 41.41 6.88 -5.53
C HIS A 204 40.82 8.15 -4.90
N TYR A 205 39.88 8.83 -5.54
CA TYR A 205 39.38 10.15 -5.09
C TYR A 205 38.01 10.08 -4.43
N LEU A 206 37.08 9.28 -4.97
CA LEU A 206 35.75 9.09 -4.37
C LEU A 206 35.78 8.14 -3.16
N GLU A 207 36.60 7.08 -3.17
CA GLU A 207 36.72 6.16 -2.04
C GLU A 207 37.49 6.75 -0.85
N SER A 208 38.49 7.60 -1.08
CA SER A 208 39.25 8.27 -0.01
C SER A 208 38.46 9.37 0.70
N ARG A 209 37.44 9.94 0.05
CA ARG A 209 36.56 10.99 0.59
C ARG A 209 35.08 10.68 0.29
N PRO A 210 34.51 9.64 0.93
CA PRO A 210 33.25 9.05 0.51
C PRO A 210 32.01 9.81 1.03
N PHE A 211 31.80 11.05 0.59
CA PHE A 211 30.61 11.85 0.95
C PHE A 211 29.29 11.11 0.63
N TYR A 212 29.27 10.27 -0.41
CA TYR A 212 28.09 9.51 -0.81
C TYR A 212 27.76 8.27 0.05
N LYS A 213 28.61 7.90 1.02
CA LYS A 213 28.41 6.74 1.91
C LYS A 213 27.82 7.10 3.28
N GLU A 214 27.53 8.38 3.55
CA GLU A 214 26.96 8.83 4.83
C GLU A 214 25.54 8.27 5.05
N ASN A 215 25.38 7.50 6.13
CA ASN A 215 24.12 6.81 6.43
C ASN A 215 23.21 7.67 7.32
N TYR A 216 22.32 8.44 6.68
CA TYR A 216 21.30 9.26 7.36
C TYR A 216 20.37 8.49 8.31
N ASP A 217 20.33 7.16 8.23
CA ASP A 217 19.47 6.30 9.05
C ASP A 217 19.66 6.50 10.56
N GLN A 218 20.89 6.79 11.04
CA GLN A 218 21.11 7.12 12.46
C GLN A 218 20.42 8.44 12.86
N LEU A 219 20.43 9.45 11.98
CA LEU A 219 19.75 10.72 12.20
C LEU A 219 18.23 10.55 12.12
N ILE A 220 17.73 9.77 11.15
CA ILE A 220 16.31 9.46 11.00
C ILE A 220 15.76 8.71 12.23
N VAL A 221 16.50 7.76 12.79
CA VAL A 221 16.11 7.06 14.03
C VAL A 221 16.08 8.01 15.23
N LYS A 222 17.05 8.93 15.36
CA LYS A 222 17.06 9.94 16.43
C LYS A 222 15.89 10.92 16.29
N LEU A 223 15.70 11.50 15.10
CA LEU A 223 14.55 12.34 14.76
C LEU A 223 13.23 11.63 15.04
N SER A 224 13.14 10.34 14.72
CA SER A 224 11.94 9.55 15.02
C SER A 224 11.61 9.47 16.50
N LYS A 225 12.61 9.32 17.38
CA LYS A 225 12.37 9.26 18.83
C LYS A 225 11.88 10.62 19.35
N LEU A 226 12.44 11.73 18.83
CA LEU A 226 12.03 13.09 19.19
C LEU A 226 10.62 13.41 18.70
N PHE A 227 10.34 13.14 17.43
CA PHE A 227 9.03 13.40 16.82
C PHE A 227 7.94 12.50 17.42
N ASP A 228 8.27 11.30 17.92
CA ASP A 228 7.34 10.49 18.70
C ASP A 228 7.02 11.13 20.06
N LEU A 229 8.05 11.56 20.79
CA LEU A 229 7.92 12.14 22.13
C LEU A 229 7.17 13.48 22.11
N VAL A 230 7.45 14.36 21.13
CA VAL A 230 6.71 15.62 20.92
C VAL A 230 5.23 15.33 20.64
N ARG A 231 4.94 14.41 19.71
CA ARG A 231 3.56 14.04 19.34
C ARG A 231 2.79 13.38 20.48
N THR A 232 3.44 12.64 21.37
CA THR A 232 2.78 12.07 22.56
C THR A 232 2.78 13.02 23.76
N ARG A 233 3.29 14.25 23.62
CA ARG A 233 3.44 15.25 24.70
C ARG A 233 4.14 14.66 25.94
N GLY A 234 5.13 13.81 25.70
CA GLY A 234 5.86 13.07 26.74
C GLY A 234 5.11 11.90 27.39
N HIS A 235 3.84 11.65 27.06
CA HIS A 235 3.13 10.48 27.60
C HIS A 235 3.71 9.18 27.03
N PRO A 236 4.06 8.19 27.88
CA PRO A 236 4.43 6.87 27.41
C PRO A 236 3.21 6.18 26.80
N VAL A 237 3.29 5.79 25.54
CA VAL A 237 2.16 5.15 24.83
C VAL A 237 1.85 3.81 25.50
N GLN A 238 0.72 3.75 26.21
CA GLN A 238 0.29 2.54 26.90
C GLN A 238 -0.21 1.50 25.89
N GLY A 239 0.69 0.59 25.49
CA GLY A 239 0.36 -0.57 24.68
C GLY A 239 1.61 -1.33 24.23
N ASP A 240 1.62 -2.65 24.41
CA ASP A 240 2.68 -3.49 23.85
C ASP A 240 2.65 -3.38 22.31
N SER A 241 3.75 -2.92 21.72
CA SER A 241 3.92 -2.79 20.26
C SER A 241 3.74 -4.13 19.52
N SER A 242 3.90 -5.25 20.24
CA SER A 242 3.69 -6.62 19.78
C SER A 242 2.23 -7.08 19.87
N ALA A 243 1.45 -6.51 20.80
CA ALA A 243 0.09 -6.92 21.11
C ALA A 243 -0.92 -6.36 20.09
N GLY A 244 -1.02 -7.00 18.92
CA GLY A 244 -2.20 -6.89 18.08
C GLY A 244 -3.40 -7.55 18.77
N GLY A 245 -4.20 -6.77 19.52
CA GLY A 245 -5.33 -7.26 20.30
C GLY A 245 -6.32 -8.14 19.52
N ASN A 246 -6.80 -9.20 20.18
CA ASN A 246 -7.70 -10.22 19.61
C ASN A 246 -9.18 -9.79 19.64
N GLN A 247 -9.52 -8.54 19.31
CA GLN A 247 -10.90 -8.04 19.35
C GLN A 247 -11.27 -7.19 18.12
N SER A 248 -12.58 -7.22 17.78
CA SER A 248 -13.24 -6.70 16.57
C SER A 248 -12.96 -7.44 15.24
N ALA A 249 -13.97 -7.44 14.35
CA ALA A 249 -13.88 -8.03 13.02
C ALA A 249 -13.23 -7.06 12.01
N PHE A 250 -11.90 -7.00 12.03
CA PHE A 250 -11.12 -6.15 11.12
C PHE A 250 -10.73 -6.87 9.81
N VAL A 251 -10.55 -6.08 8.75
CA VAL A 251 -9.98 -6.56 7.47
C VAL A 251 -8.47 -6.31 7.48
N ARG A 252 -7.68 -7.39 7.44
CA ARG A 252 -6.22 -7.31 7.26
C ARG A 252 -5.87 -7.33 5.77
N GLN A 253 -5.31 -6.23 5.28
CA GLN A 253 -4.72 -6.15 3.94
C GLN A 253 -3.20 -6.01 4.06
N THR A 254 -2.46 -6.66 3.15
CA THR A 254 -1.01 -6.50 3.05
C THR A 254 -0.64 -6.38 1.58
N THR A 255 -0.17 -5.20 1.20
CA THR A 255 0.32 -4.87 -0.13
C THR A 255 1.83 -4.67 -0.09
N LYS A 256 2.45 -4.86 -1.25
CA LYS A 256 3.89 -4.68 -1.43
C LYS A 256 4.14 -3.83 -2.65
N TYR A 257 5.16 -2.98 -2.53
CA TYR A 257 5.54 -2.05 -3.56
C TYR A 257 7.05 -2.08 -3.76
N TRP A 258 7.49 -1.83 -4.99
CA TRP A 258 8.87 -1.48 -5.28
C TRP A 258 9.06 0.03 -5.15
N VAL A 259 10.27 0.42 -4.74
CA VAL A 259 10.68 1.80 -4.52
C VAL A 259 12.02 1.99 -5.20
N HIS A 260 12.13 2.91 -6.15
CA HIS A 260 13.41 3.20 -6.78
C HIS A 260 14.40 3.76 -5.71
N PRO A 261 15.69 3.41 -5.71
CA PRO A 261 16.66 3.88 -4.70
C PRO A 261 16.63 5.40 -4.49
N ASP A 262 16.56 6.16 -5.59
CA ASP A 262 16.30 7.60 -5.64
C ASP A 262 15.19 8.14 -4.73
N ASN A 263 14.15 7.34 -4.46
CA ASN A 263 12.94 7.72 -3.73
C ASN A 263 12.94 7.20 -2.28
N ILE A 264 13.95 6.40 -1.87
CA ILE A 264 14.01 5.78 -0.54
C ILE A 264 14.03 6.85 0.57
N VAL A 265 14.88 7.88 0.47
CA VAL A 265 14.99 8.90 1.52
C VAL A 265 13.73 9.78 1.60
N PRO A 266 13.20 10.36 0.49
CA PRO A 266 11.91 11.07 0.53
C PRO A 266 10.78 10.22 1.11
N LEU A 267 10.71 8.93 0.74
CA LEU A 267 9.71 7.99 1.26
C LEU A 267 9.86 7.77 2.77
N LYS A 268 11.08 7.54 3.29
CA LYS A 268 11.31 7.41 4.74
C LYS A 268 10.83 8.64 5.49
N LEU A 269 11.12 9.84 4.98
CA LEU A 269 10.76 11.12 5.61
C LEU A 269 9.25 11.42 5.56
N ILE A 270 8.57 11.10 4.45
CA ILE A 270 7.10 11.22 4.35
C ILE A 270 6.40 10.28 5.34
N ILE A 271 6.87 9.04 5.48
CA ILE A 271 6.32 8.09 6.45
C ILE A 271 6.59 8.56 7.90
N LEU A 272 7.78 9.13 8.15
CA LEU A 272 8.20 9.60 9.48
C LEU A 272 7.25 10.65 10.08
N LYS A 273 6.66 11.52 9.25
CA LYS A 273 5.65 12.51 9.67
C LYS A 273 4.41 11.87 10.31
N HIS A 274 4.11 10.61 9.99
CA HIS A 274 2.90 9.93 10.46
C HIS A 274 3.16 8.72 11.37
N LEU A 275 4.30 8.03 11.20
CA LEU A 275 4.62 6.81 11.93
C LEU A 275 6.10 6.84 12.38
N PRO A 276 6.39 6.67 13.68
CA PRO A 276 7.76 6.56 14.16
C PRO A 276 8.41 5.23 13.73
N VAL A 277 9.73 5.25 13.59
CA VAL A 277 10.59 4.08 13.43
C VAL A 277 10.58 3.25 14.70
N LEU A 278 10.16 1.99 14.58
CA LEU A 278 10.14 1.03 15.68
C LEU A 278 11.58 0.54 15.99
N VAL A 279 12.11 0.92 17.15
CA VAL A 279 13.40 0.46 17.66
C VAL A 279 13.17 -0.69 18.64
N PHE A 280 13.73 -1.88 18.37
CA PHE A 280 13.48 -3.07 19.19
C PHE A 280 14.08 -3.01 20.61
N ASN A 281 15.25 -2.39 20.76
CA ASN A 281 15.92 -2.17 22.05
C ASN A 281 16.10 -0.65 22.22
N ALA A 282 15.30 -0.02 23.08
CA ALA A 282 15.36 1.44 23.27
C ALA A 282 16.70 1.90 23.90
N ASP A 283 17.26 1.05 24.76
CA ASP A 283 18.42 1.33 25.64
C ASP A 283 19.79 1.23 24.94
N LYS A 284 19.85 0.58 23.77
CA LYS A 284 21.08 0.47 22.96
C LYS A 284 21.11 1.60 21.93
N GLU A 285 22.26 2.23 21.73
CA GLU A 285 22.46 3.09 20.56
C GLU A 285 22.31 2.29 19.26
N PHE A 286 21.62 2.87 18.28
CA PHE A 286 21.33 2.22 17.00
C PHE A 286 22.61 2.01 16.19
N GLN A 287 22.98 0.75 15.99
CA GLN A 287 24.02 0.35 15.05
C GLN A 287 23.37 -0.09 13.74
N GLN A 288 24.05 0.15 12.60
CA GLN A 288 23.52 -0.24 11.30
C GLN A 288 23.22 -1.74 11.21
N GLU A 289 24.04 -2.55 11.87
CA GLU A 289 23.86 -4.00 11.98
C GLU A 289 22.51 -4.40 12.58
N ASP A 290 21.98 -3.64 13.55
CA ASP A 290 20.70 -3.94 14.22
C ASP A 290 19.50 -3.91 13.24
N SER A 291 19.65 -3.24 12.10
CA SER A 291 18.65 -3.22 11.01
C SER A 291 18.74 -4.41 10.06
N ALA A 292 19.84 -5.16 10.07
CA ALA A 292 20.10 -6.26 9.16
C ALA A 292 19.22 -7.47 9.46
N ILE A 293 18.61 -8.04 8.42
CA ILE A 293 17.81 -9.25 8.51
C ILE A 293 18.23 -10.22 7.42
N THR A 294 18.88 -11.31 7.83
CA THR A 294 19.22 -12.42 6.94
C THR A 294 18.23 -13.57 7.09
N SER A 295 17.95 -14.28 6.01
CA SER A 295 17.11 -15.49 6.04
C SER A 295 17.59 -16.51 5.02
N ILE A 296 17.95 -17.70 5.49
CA ILE A 296 18.28 -18.86 4.66
C ILE A 296 16.99 -19.62 4.37
N TYR A 297 16.64 -19.74 3.10
CA TYR A 297 15.51 -20.51 2.62
C TYR A 297 15.94 -21.93 2.25
N TYR A 298 15.08 -22.87 2.59
CA TYR A 298 15.27 -24.28 2.33
C TYR A 298 14.33 -24.77 1.24
N ASP A 299 14.83 -25.64 0.36
CA ASP A 299 14.06 -26.37 -0.64
C ASP A 299 14.77 -27.69 -1.00
N ASN A 300 14.14 -28.54 -1.81
CA ASN A 300 14.74 -29.76 -2.36
C ASN A 300 15.25 -29.55 -3.80
N LYS A 301 15.96 -30.55 -4.35
CA LYS A 301 16.55 -30.52 -5.71
C LYS A 301 15.52 -30.30 -6.83
N ASP A 302 14.26 -30.65 -6.55
CA ASP A 302 13.12 -30.56 -7.46
C ASP A 302 12.35 -29.23 -7.32
N LEU A 303 12.78 -28.35 -6.41
CA LEU A 303 12.19 -27.04 -6.14
C LEU A 303 10.68 -27.10 -5.80
N GLU A 304 10.30 -28.11 -5.02
CA GLU A 304 8.91 -28.38 -4.63
C GLU A 304 8.29 -27.22 -3.84
N LEU A 305 9.02 -26.68 -2.86
CA LEU A 305 8.50 -25.56 -2.05
C LEU A 305 8.41 -24.30 -2.89
N TYR A 306 9.40 -24.01 -3.74
CA TYR A 306 9.35 -22.94 -4.72
C TYR A 306 8.09 -23.02 -5.61
N LEU A 307 7.84 -24.17 -6.25
CA LEU A 307 6.69 -24.38 -7.13
C LEU A 307 5.36 -24.22 -6.38
N GLY A 308 5.21 -24.89 -5.23
CA GLY A 308 4.01 -24.78 -4.40
C GLY A 308 3.76 -23.34 -3.92
N ARG A 309 4.81 -22.58 -3.59
CA ARG A 309 4.70 -21.16 -3.20
C ARG A 309 4.41 -20.22 -4.38
N LEU A 310 4.82 -20.57 -5.60
CA LEU A 310 4.57 -19.81 -6.83
C LEU A 310 3.14 -20.01 -7.33
N GLU A 311 2.70 -21.26 -7.48
CA GLU A 311 1.34 -21.63 -7.85
C GLU A 311 0.31 -21.34 -6.75
N LYS A 312 0.80 -21.20 -5.50
CA LYS A 312 0.02 -21.03 -4.27
C LYS A 312 -0.89 -22.22 -4.02
N THR A 313 -0.33 -23.42 -4.00
CA THR A 313 -1.09 -24.62 -3.65
C THR A 313 -1.56 -24.55 -2.18
N GLU A 314 -2.69 -25.20 -1.89
CA GLU A 314 -3.21 -25.29 -0.53
C GLU A 314 -2.22 -26.08 0.34
N GLY A 315 -1.88 -25.54 1.52
CA GLY A 315 -0.85 -26.08 2.40
C GLY A 315 0.60 -25.75 1.98
N ALA A 316 0.84 -24.96 0.92
CA ALA A 316 2.20 -24.70 0.43
C ALA A 316 3.11 -24.06 1.50
N GLU A 317 4.14 -24.79 1.91
CA GLU A 317 5.07 -24.37 2.96
C GLU A 317 6.24 -23.55 2.39
N ALA A 318 6.78 -22.65 3.21
CA ALA A 318 8.09 -22.05 3.00
C ALA A 318 8.83 -22.07 4.34
N ILE A 319 9.91 -22.84 4.41
CA ILE A 319 10.75 -23.01 5.59
C ILE A 319 11.99 -22.12 5.43
N ARG A 320 12.34 -21.38 6.49
CA ARG A 320 13.54 -20.53 6.50
C ARG A 320 14.11 -20.35 7.90
N LEU A 321 15.42 -20.30 8.00
CA LEU A 321 16.15 -19.95 9.21
C LEU A 321 16.51 -18.47 9.14
N ARG A 322 16.23 -17.71 10.20
CA ARG A 322 16.36 -16.25 10.25
C ARG A 322 17.11 -15.81 11.50
N TRP A 323 18.05 -14.89 11.34
CA TRP A 323 18.58 -14.08 12.44
C TRP A 323 18.32 -12.59 12.19
N TYR A 324 18.57 -11.80 13.22
CA TYR A 324 18.44 -10.35 13.24
C TYR A 324 19.75 -9.79 13.81
N GLY A 325 20.25 -8.67 13.29
CA GLY A 325 21.53 -8.13 13.74
C GLY A 325 22.75 -8.77 13.05
N GLY A 326 23.93 -8.46 13.58
CA GLY A 326 25.21 -8.99 13.13
C GLY A 326 25.44 -10.47 13.41
N MET A 327 26.65 -10.93 13.10
CA MET A 327 27.04 -12.35 13.15
C MET A 327 27.18 -12.90 14.58
N ASP A 328 27.30 -12.03 15.59
CA ASP A 328 27.39 -12.40 17.01
C ASP A 328 26.07 -12.95 17.59
N ASN A 329 24.94 -12.82 16.86
CA ASN A 329 23.65 -13.25 17.36
C ASN A 329 23.48 -14.78 17.30
N LYS A 330 23.67 -15.42 18.45
CA LYS A 330 23.51 -16.87 18.65
C LYS A 330 22.06 -17.38 18.60
N GLN A 331 21.05 -16.50 18.54
CA GLN A 331 19.64 -16.90 18.49
C GLN A 331 19.10 -16.90 17.06
N ILE A 332 18.85 -18.09 16.53
CA ILE A 332 18.27 -18.31 15.20
C ILE A 332 16.77 -18.61 15.36
N PHE A 333 15.94 -18.06 14.49
CA PHE A 333 14.52 -18.36 14.40
C PHE A 333 14.26 -19.28 13.21
N VAL A 334 13.81 -20.50 13.48
CA VAL A 334 13.23 -21.38 12.46
C VAL A 334 11.81 -20.88 12.20
N GLU A 335 11.54 -20.39 10.99
CA GLU A 335 10.22 -19.89 10.59
C GLU A 335 9.60 -20.78 9.51
N ARG A 336 8.35 -21.18 9.70
CA ARG A 336 7.52 -21.82 8.67
C ARG A 336 6.35 -20.91 8.29
N LYS A 337 6.11 -20.79 6.98
CA LYS A 337 4.94 -20.11 6.42
C LYS A 337 4.10 -21.10 5.62
N THR A 338 2.92 -21.42 6.11
CA THR A 338 1.97 -22.32 5.43
C THR A 338 0.93 -21.47 4.70
N HIS A 339 0.77 -21.69 3.40
CA HIS A 339 -0.31 -21.04 2.65
C HIS A 339 -1.64 -21.73 2.95
N ARG A 340 -2.65 -20.91 3.22
CA ARG A 340 -4.06 -21.28 3.20
C ARG A 340 -4.76 -20.42 2.16
N GLU A 341 -5.57 -21.07 1.33
CA GLU A 341 -6.37 -20.45 0.29
C GLU A 341 -7.64 -19.79 0.83
N ASP A 342 -8.07 -18.70 0.17
CA ASP A 342 -9.21 -17.87 0.61
C ASP A 342 -10.52 -18.68 0.76
N TRP A 343 -10.70 -19.76 -0.02
CA TRP A 343 -11.90 -20.62 0.02
C TRP A 343 -11.97 -21.53 1.24
N THR A 344 -10.84 -21.79 1.92
CA THR A 344 -10.82 -22.61 3.15
C THR A 344 -11.39 -21.87 4.36
N GLY A 345 -11.46 -20.53 4.29
CA GLY A 345 -11.75 -19.65 5.42
C GLY A 345 -10.56 -19.49 6.39
N GLU A 346 -9.54 -20.34 6.33
CA GLU A 346 -8.33 -20.22 7.14
C GLU A 346 -7.39 -19.13 6.59
N LYS A 347 -6.73 -18.39 7.49
CA LYS A 347 -5.71 -17.41 7.11
C LYS A 347 -4.35 -18.10 7.02
N SER A 348 -3.56 -17.75 6.01
CA SER A 348 -2.18 -18.25 5.86
C SER A 348 -1.35 -17.99 7.13
N VAL A 349 -0.81 -19.05 7.74
CA VAL A 349 -0.16 -19.01 9.05
C VAL A 349 1.35 -18.77 8.90
N LYS A 350 1.92 -17.95 9.79
CA LYS A 350 3.36 -17.87 10.03
C LYS A 350 3.63 -18.30 11.47
N ALA A 351 4.36 -19.39 11.63
CA ALA A 351 4.80 -19.88 12.93
C ALA A 351 6.34 -19.87 13.02
N ARG A 352 6.89 -19.75 14.23
CA ARG A 352 8.34 -19.75 14.46
C ARG A 352 8.70 -20.22 15.87
N PHE A 353 9.88 -20.81 16.02
CA PHE A 353 10.50 -21.07 17.32
C PHE A 353 11.98 -20.64 17.31
N PRO A 354 12.55 -20.26 18.47
CA PRO A 354 13.97 -19.97 18.59
C PRO A 354 14.78 -21.25 18.83
N ILE A 355 15.95 -21.33 18.20
CA ILE A 355 17.00 -22.33 18.44
C ILE A 355 18.34 -21.60 18.59
N LYS A 356 19.29 -22.18 19.31
CA LYS A 356 20.66 -21.65 19.33
C LYS A 356 21.42 -22.09 18.09
N GLU A 357 22.29 -21.23 17.55
CA GLU A 357 23.12 -21.56 16.38
C GLU A 357 23.89 -22.88 16.53
N GLU A 358 24.52 -23.12 17.68
CA GLU A 358 25.30 -24.32 18.00
C GLU A 358 24.53 -25.64 17.78
N ASN A 359 23.20 -25.62 17.94
CA ASN A 359 22.35 -26.81 17.82
C ASN A 359 21.68 -26.93 16.44
N VAL A 360 21.82 -25.95 15.54
CA VAL A 360 21.08 -25.93 14.26
C VAL A 360 21.44 -27.12 13.38
N ASN A 361 22.73 -27.41 13.18
CA ASN A 361 23.15 -28.49 12.28
C ASN A 361 22.71 -29.87 12.79
N ALA A 362 22.91 -30.15 14.08
CA ALA A 362 22.49 -31.40 14.70
C ALA A 362 20.96 -31.57 14.67
N TRP A 363 20.20 -30.48 14.85
CA TRP A 363 18.75 -30.51 14.72
C TRP A 363 18.29 -30.77 13.28
N MET A 364 18.95 -30.18 12.28
CA MET A 364 18.65 -30.40 10.87
C MET A 364 19.02 -31.82 10.38
N ALA A 365 20.04 -32.44 10.99
CA ALA A 365 20.42 -33.83 10.74
C ALA A 365 19.45 -34.85 11.38
N GLY A 366 18.74 -34.46 12.45
CA GLY A 366 17.88 -35.34 13.25
C GLY A 366 18.55 -35.90 14.51
N ASP A 367 19.84 -35.62 14.72
CA ASP A 367 20.62 -36.07 15.88
C ASP A 367 20.24 -35.35 17.19
N TYR A 368 19.53 -34.21 17.08
CA TYR A 368 19.09 -33.40 18.20
C TYR A 368 17.57 -33.24 18.21
N THR A 369 16.93 -33.57 19.33
CA THR A 369 15.52 -33.22 19.58
C THR A 369 15.43 -31.98 20.45
N MET A 370 14.35 -31.21 20.30
CA MET A 370 14.19 -29.94 21.02
C MET A 370 13.52 -30.11 22.40
N ASP A 371 13.12 -31.32 22.78
CA ASP A 371 12.33 -31.61 23.99
C ASP A 371 12.98 -31.03 25.25
N ASP A 372 14.26 -31.35 25.50
CA ASP A 372 15.05 -30.83 26.62
C ASP A 372 15.09 -29.29 26.67
N THR A 373 15.15 -28.63 25.51
CA THR A 373 15.19 -27.15 25.43
C THR A 373 13.85 -26.53 25.79
N PHE A 374 12.75 -27.15 25.37
CA PHE A 374 11.40 -26.68 25.67
C PHE A 374 10.99 -27.02 27.11
N GLU A 375 11.46 -28.15 27.67
CA GLU A 375 11.39 -28.40 29.11
C GLU A 375 12.15 -27.36 29.93
N ALA A 376 13.37 -27.00 29.52
CA ALA A 376 14.13 -25.94 30.16
C ALA A 376 13.47 -24.56 30.02
N LEU A 377 12.62 -24.35 29.01
CA LEU A 377 11.76 -23.16 28.87
C LEU A 377 10.52 -23.23 29.76
N ARG A 378 9.84 -24.39 29.89
CA ARG A 378 8.75 -24.61 30.86
C ARG A 378 9.24 -24.33 32.28
N LYS A 379 10.37 -24.92 32.67
CA LYS A 379 11.02 -24.71 33.99
C LYS A 379 11.37 -23.24 34.28
N LYS A 380 11.46 -22.37 33.27
CA LYS A 380 11.70 -20.93 33.41
C LYS A 380 10.42 -20.08 33.51
N GLY A 381 9.23 -20.65 33.31
CA GLY A 381 7.94 -20.00 33.56
C GLY A 381 7.61 -18.75 32.71
N LYS A 382 8.40 -18.41 31.68
CA LYS A 382 8.24 -17.17 30.90
C LYS A 382 7.19 -17.22 29.78
N LYS A 383 6.55 -18.37 29.54
CA LYS A 383 5.57 -18.59 28.46
C LYS A 383 4.49 -19.55 28.93
N SER A 384 3.31 -19.50 28.31
CA SER A 384 2.24 -20.46 28.57
C SER A 384 2.58 -21.86 28.04
N ASP A 385 2.13 -22.91 28.73
CA ASP A 385 2.39 -24.29 28.30
C ASP A 385 1.83 -24.57 26.89
N LYS A 386 0.65 -24.02 26.57
CA LYS A 386 0.04 -24.13 25.24
C LYS A 386 0.90 -23.55 24.12
N GLU A 387 1.59 -22.42 24.37
CA GLU A 387 2.55 -21.88 23.40
C GLU A 387 3.75 -22.81 23.23
N ILE A 388 4.26 -23.36 24.33
CA ILE A 388 5.41 -24.27 24.29
C ILE A 388 5.06 -25.55 23.54
N ASP A 389 3.88 -26.13 23.75
CA ASP A 389 3.37 -27.28 23.02
C ASP A 389 3.25 -26.99 21.52
N SER A 390 2.75 -25.80 21.15
CA SER A 390 2.67 -25.37 19.75
C SER A 390 4.04 -25.17 19.10
N MET A 391 5.05 -24.75 19.88
CA MET A 391 6.44 -24.62 19.41
C MET A 391 7.12 -26.00 19.26
N LEU A 392 6.82 -26.94 20.16
CA LEU A 392 7.29 -28.32 20.10
C LEU A 392 6.72 -29.05 18.87
N GLN A 393 5.40 -28.97 18.68
CA GLN A 393 4.73 -29.52 17.49
C GLN A 393 5.32 -28.93 16.20
N LEU A 394 5.51 -27.61 16.16
CA LEU A 394 6.12 -26.94 15.02
C LEU A 394 7.55 -27.42 14.75
N ALA A 395 8.37 -27.62 15.79
CA ALA A 395 9.72 -28.13 15.64
C ALA A 395 9.70 -29.54 15.01
N ASN A 396 8.89 -30.44 15.56
CA ASN A 396 8.79 -31.82 15.09
C ASN A 396 8.26 -31.90 13.65
N GLU A 397 7.26 -31.09 13.29
CA GLU A 397 6.73 -31.02 11.91
C GLU A 397 7.75 -30.45 10.91
N VAL A 398 8.52 -29.42 11.28
CA VAL A 398 9.56 -28.86 10.40
C VAL A 398 10.72 -29.84 10.23
N GLN A 399 11.18 -30.48 11.31
CA GLN A 399 12.25 -31.48 11.26
C GLN A 399 11.84 -32.68 10.40
N TYR A 400 10.61 -33.17 10.56
CA TYR A 400 10.03 -34.20 9.70
C TYR A 400 10.00 -33.77 8.22
N SER A 401 9.50 -32.56 7.91
CA SER A 401 9.51 -32.03 6.54
C SER A 401 10.91 -31.91 5.95
N VAL A 402 11.91 -31.47 6.73
CA VAL A 402 13.32 -31.37 6.31
C VAL A 402 13.88 -32.74 5.94
N LEU A 403 13.71 -33.74 6.80
CA LEU A 403 14.23 -35.10 6.60
C LEU A 403 13.50 -35.84 5.47
N THR A 404 12.16 -35.82 5.47
CA THR A 404 11.34 -36.55 4.48
C THR A 404 11.49 -35.97 3.07
N ARG A 405 11.49 -34.63 2.92
CA ARG A 405 11.64 -33.98 1.61
C ARG A 405 13.09 -33.70 1.22
N LYS A 406 14.06 -34.05 2.10
CA LYS A 406 15.51 -33.83 1.91
C LYS A 406 15.85 -32.37 1.59
N LEU A 407 15.33 -31.46 2.41
CA LEU A 407 15.50 -30.02 2.23
C LEU A 407 16.95 -29.60 2.56
N GLN A 408 17.52 -28.73 1.73
CA GLN A 408 18.87 -28.19 1.88
C GLN A 408 18.83 -26.65 1.83
N PRO A 409 19.86 -25.93 2.31
CA PRO A 409 19.99 -24.50 2.06
C PRO A 409 20.02 -24.24 0.54
N VAL A 410 19.15 -23.35 0.04
CA VAL A 410 19.08 -23.03 -1.40
C VAL A 410 19.43 -21.57 -1.68
N MET A 411 18.86 -20.63 -0.94
CA MET A 411 19.28 -19.22 -1.02
C MET A 411 19.20 -18.48 0.31
N ARG A 412 20.06 -17.48 0.43
CA ARG A 412 20.02 -16.42 1.43
C ARG A 412 19.27 -15.23 0.85
N SER A 413 18.37 -14.63 1.62
CA SER A 413 17.92 -13.25 1.42
C SER A 413 18.50 -12.37 2.53
N PHE A 414 19.32 -11.40 2.17
CA PHE A 414 19.79 -10.32 3.02
C PHE A 414 19.06 -9.02 2.66
N TYR A 415 18.74 -8.20 3.67
CA TYR A 415 18.24 -6.84 3.50
C TYR A 415 18.27 -6.10 4.84
N ASN A 416 18.37 -4.78 4.81
CA ASN A 416 18.16 -3.94 5.98
C ASN A 416 16.67 -3.58 6.07
N ARG A 417 16.11 -3.50 7.28
CA ARG A 417 14.68 -3.17 7.48
C ARG A 417 14.50 -1.97 8.41
N THR A 418 13.87 -0.93 7.88
CA THR A 418 13.23 0.11 8.70
C THR A 418 11.75 -0.24 8.88
N ALA A 419 11.28 -0.40 10.11
CA ALA A 419 9.87 -0.62 10.42
C ALA A 419 9.27 0.65 11.01
N PHE A 420 8.07 1.04 10.55
CA PHE A 420 7.34 2.22 11.02
C PHE A 420 5.99 1.79 11.57
N GLN A 421 5.74 2.10 12.84
CA GLN A 421 4.54 1.71 13.57
C GLN A 421 4.39 2.60 14.80
N LEU A 422 3.20 3.19 14.99
CA LEU A 422 2.82 3.78 16.28
C LEU A 422 2.63 2.66 17.32
N PRO A 423 3.18 2.77 18.54
CA PRO A 423 2.85 1.85 19.63
C PRO A 423 1.35 1.89 19.92
N GLY A 424 0.77 0.78 20.39
CA GLY A 424 -0.68 0.65 20.61
C GLY A 424 -1.56 0.60 19.34
N ASP A 425 -1.19 1.27 18.25
CA ASP A 425 -1.98 1.27 17.01
C ASP A 425 -1.63 0.10 16.07
N ALA A 426 -2.66 -0.53 15.52
CA ALA A 426 -2.54 -1.60 14.52
C ALA A 426 -3.10 -1.22 13.14
N ARG A 427 -3.78 -0.06 13.00
CA ARG A 427 -4.46 0.38 11.77
C ARG A 427 -3.53 0.42 10.58
N VAL A 428 -2.31 0.94 10.77
CA VAL A 428 -1.26 1.05 9.75
C VAL A 428 0.08 0.61 10.33
N ARG A 429 0.75 -0.33 9.66
CA ARG A 429 2.14 -0.71 9.95
C ARG A 429 2.91 -0.81 8.63
N ILE A 430 4.02 -0.11 8.52
CA ILE A 430 4.84 -0.07 7.31
C ILE A 430 6.20 -0.70 7.61
N SER A 431 6.79 -1.41 6.64
CA SER A 431 8.21 -1.73 6.69
C SER A 431 8.83 -1.56 5.32
N LEU A 432 9.96 -0.86 5.27
CA LEU A 432 10.77 -0.67 4.07
C LEU A 432 12.01 -1.56 4.18
N ASP A 433 12.18 -2.45 3.22
CA ASP A 433 13.37 -3.30 3.07
C ASP A 433 14.30 -2.67 2.03
N THR A 434 15.54 -2.39 2.40
CA THR A 434 16.59 -1.80 1.55
C THR A 434 17.79 -2.75 1.41
N GLU A 435 18.72 -2.46 0.48
CA GLU A 435 19.92 -3.30 0.20
C GLU A 435 19.59 -4.79 -0.07
N LEU A 436 18.44 -5.07 -0.69
CA LEU A 436 17.96 -6.44 -0.90
C LEU A 436 18.91 -7.22 -1.80
N SER A 437 19.62 -8.18 -1.19
CA SER A 437 20.56 -9.06 -1.86
C SER A 437 20.10 -10.51 -1.72
N LEU A 438 20.11 -11.24 -2.83
CA LEU A 438 19.74 -12.65 -2.90
C LEU A 438 21.00 -13.43 -3.27
N VAL A 439 21.40 -14.40 -2.45
CA VAL A 439 22.67 -15.12 -2.60
C VAL A 439 22.42 -16.62 -2.62
N ARG A 440 23.11 -17.37 -3.49
CA ARG A 440 23.06 -18.83 -3.54
C ARG A 440 23.68 -19.45 -2.30
N GLU A 441 23.00 -20.46 -1.76
CA GLU A 441 23.45 -21.32 -0.66
C GLU A 441 23.53 -22.79 -1.10
N ASP A 442 22.92 -23.14 -2.25
CA ASP A 442 22.89 -24.49 -2.81
C ASP A 442 24.27 -25.01 -3.25
N ASN A 443 24.36 -26.31 -3.50
CA ASN A 443 25.55 -27.00 -3.99
C ASN A 443 25.32 -27.73 -5.33
N TRP A 444 24.29 -27.36 -6.08
CA TRP A 444 23.76 -28.16 -7.19
C TRP A 444 24.50 -28.01 -8.52
N ASP A 445 25.45 -27.07 -8.57
CA ASP A 445 26.45 -26.90 -9.64
C ASP A 445 27.81 -27.54 -9.29
N GLY A 446 27.88 -28.30 -8.19
CA GLY A 446 29.09 -28.97 -7.73
C GLY A 446 30.04 -28.09 -6.90
N ARG A 447 29.74 -26.80 -6.70
CA ARG A 447 30.51 -25.93 -5.78
C ARG A 447 29.91 -26.05 -4.36
N PRO A 448 30.67 -26.52 -3.35
CA PRO A 448 30.19 -26.55 -1.97
C PRO A 448 30.19 -25.12 -1.39
N ARG A 449 29.00 -24.53 -1.20
CA ARG A 449 28.82 -23.20 -0.58
C ARG A 449 28.64 -23.30 0.94
N ALA A 450 27.46 -23.75 1.38
CA ALA A 450 27.19 -24.00 2.79
C ALA A 450 27.87 -25.30 3.30
N GLY A 451 28.20 -26.23 2.39
CA GLY A 451 28.77 -27.54 2.75
C GLY A 451 27.76 -28.34 3.60
N ASP A 452 28.22 -28.85 4.74
CA ASP A 452 27.38 -29.52 5.74
C ASP A 452 26.78 -28.55 6.79
N ASN A 453 27.04 -27.24 6.66
CA ASN A 453 26.52 -26.21 7.56
C ASN A 453 25.17 -25.66 7.05
N TRP A 454 24.36 -25.12 7.96
CA TRP A 454 23.09 -24.48 7.63
C TRP A 454 23.19 -23.15 6.86
N ARG A 455 24.39 -22.56 6.77
CA ARG A 455 24.71 -21.33 6.01
C ARG A 455 26.15 -21.33 5.50
N ARG A 456 26.43 -20.68 4.37
CA ARG A 456 27.82 -20.34 3.97
C ARG A 456 28.45 -19.35 4.97
N MET A 457 29.74 -19.53 5.22
CA MET A 457 30.52 -18.83 6.27
C MET A 457 31.51 -17.79 5.71
N ASP A 458 31.58 -17.64 4.39
CA ASP A 458 32.41 -16.69 3.64
C ASP A 458 31.80 -15.28 3.54
N ILE A 459 30.51 -15.14 3.88
CA ILE A 459 29.78 -13.86 3.96
C ILE A 459 28.96 -13.75 5.25
N GLY A 460 28.95 -12.57 5.84
CA GLY A 460 28.18 -12.22 7.03
C GLY A 460 27.00 -11.31 6.71
N ILE A 461 27.14 -10.05 7.08
CA ILE A 461 26.19 -8.93 6.88
C ILE A 461 26.81 -7.79 6.04
N ASP A 462 27.98 -8.04 5.48
CA ASP A 462 28.89 -7.13 4.78
C ASP A 462 28.44 -6.84 3.34
N TYR A 463 27.27 -6.21 3.21
CA TYR A 463 26.78 -5.65 1.95
C TYR A 463 27.82 -4.67 1.34
N PRO A 464 28.12 -4.76 0.02
CA PRO A 464 27.37 -5.48 -1.02
C PRO A 464 27.90 -6.88 -1.37
N PHE A 465 28.71 -7.51 -0.51
CA PHE A 465 29.28 -8.85 -0.69
C PHE A 465 30.16 -9.00 -1.95
N ASP A 466 31.10 -8.08 -2.17
CA ASP A 466 31.97 -8.06 -3.36
C ASP A 466 32.99 -9.22 -3.45
N GLN A 467 33.16 -10.01 -2.39
CA GLN A 467 33.92 -11.25 -2.43
C GLN A 467 33.22 -12.40 -3.18
N LEU A 468 31.92 -12.26 -3.48
CA LEU A 468 31.14 -13.30 -4.16
C LEU A 468 31.30 -13.25 -5.68
N PRO A 469 31.30 -14.41 -6.38
CA PRO A 469 31.20 -14.42 -7.83
C PRO A 469 29.82 -13.89 -8.25
N ALA A 470 29.76 -13.16 -9.37
CA ALA A 470 28.53 -12.56 -9.87
C ALA A 470 27.42 -13.59 -10.22
N GLU A 471 27.77 -14.87 -10.40
CA GLU A 471 26.84 -15.99 -10.60
C GLU A 471 26.08 -16.39 -9.31
N ASP A 472 26.61 -16.01 -8.13
CA ASP A 472 26.07 -16.39 -6.83
C ASP A 472 25.18 -15.32 -6.21
N ILE A 473 25.24 -14.07 -6.67
CA ILE A 473 24.57 -12.92 -6.05
C ILE A 473 23.74 -12.12 -7.05
N GLU A 474 22.47 -11.96 -6.72
CA GLU A 474 21.54 -11.04 -7.37
C GLU A 474 21.30 -9.85 -6.45
N ARG A 475 21.71 -8.66 -6.90
CA ARG A 475 21.53 -7.40 -6.16
C ARG A 475 20.28 -6.72 -6.67
N PHE A 476 19.20 -6.80 -5.90
CA PHE A 476 17.90 -6.34 -6.34
C PHE A 476 17.86 -4.81 -6.47
N PRO A 477 17.47 -4.24 -7.63
CA PRO A 477 17.67 -2.82 -7.93
C PRO A 477 16.74 -1.87 -7.16
N TYR A 478 15.74 -2.38 -6.42
CA TYR A 478 14.70 -1.57 -5.79
C TYR A 478 14.55 -1.85 -4.29
N GLY A 479 14.14 -0.85 -3.51
CA GLY A 479 13.62 -1.08 -2.16
C GLY A 479 12.26 -1.78 -2.21
N VAL A 480 11.90 -2.52 -1.16
CA VAL A 480 10.59 -3.20 -1.06
C VAL A 480 9.82 -2.66 0.13
N LEU A 481 8.79 -1.86 -0.15
CA LEU A 481 7.84 -1.35 0.85
C LEU A 481 6.73 -2.38 1.08
N GLU A 482 6.46 -2.73 2.33
CA GLU A 482 5.36 -3.59 2.75
C GLU A 482 4.42 -2.78 3.65
N VAL A 483 3.20 -2.50 3.16
CA VAL A 483 2.16 -1.78 3.92
C VAL A 483 1.14 -2.79 4.44
N LYS A 484 0.91 -2.77 5.75
CA LYS A 484 -0.08 -3.61 6.44
C LYS A 484 -1.17 -2.71 7.01
N LEU A 485 -2.39 -2.97 6.58
CA LEU A 485 -3.58 -2.25 7.02
C LEU A 485 -4.45 -3.19 7.83
N GLN A 486 -4.98 -2.70 8.95
CA GLN A 486 -5.99 -3.36 9.77
C GLN A 486 -7.14 -2.38 9.98
N THR A 487 -8.00 -2.24 8.96
CA THR A 487 -9.17 -1.36 9.02
C THR A 487 -10.36 -2.08 9.66
N GLN A 488 -11.18 -1.33 10.40
CA GLN A 488 -12.46 -1.81 10.88
C GLN A 488 -13.45 -1.92 9.70
N LEU A 489 -14.44 -2.80 9.80
CA LEU A 489 -15.41 -3.01 8.74
C LEU A 489 -16.22 -1.71 8.48
N GLY A 490 -16.13 -1.18 7.26
CA GLY A 490 -16.79 0.09 6.88
C GLY A 490 -15.91 1.34 7.00
N GLN A 491 -14.71 1.25 7.57
CA GLN A 491 -13.77 2.37 7.64
C GLN A 491 -12.72 2.30 6.53
N GLU A 492 -12.47 3.42 5.85
CA GLU A 492 -11.40 3.55 4.86
C GLU A 492 -10.01 3.70 5.52
N PRO A 493 -8.92 3.31 4.84
CA PRO A 493 -7.56 3.60 5.32
C PRO A 493 -7.27 5.11 5.29
N PRO A 494 -6.33 5.60 6.14
CA PRO A 494 -5.98 7.03 6.19
C PRO A 494 -5.62 7.62 4.82
N GLN A 495 -6.05 8.85 4.57
CA GLN A 495 -5.90 9.51 3.27
C GLN A 495 -4.44 9.56 2.80
N TRP A 496 -3.51 9.92 3.68
CA TRP A 496 -2.07 9.93 3.37
C TRP A 496 -1.52 8.59 2.86
N ILE A 497 -2.10 7.44 3.28
CA ILE A 497 -1.75 6.12 2.74
C ILE A 497 -2.28 5.95 1.31
N ARG A 498 -3.50 6.43 1.03
CA ARG A 498 -4.10 6.36 -0.32
C ARG A 498 -3.28 7.21 -1.30
N ASP A 499 -2.88 8.39 -0.87
CA ASP A 499 -2.04 9.30 -1.63
C ASP A 499 -0.64 8.69 -1.83
N LEU A 500 -0.02 8.17 -0.77
CA LEU A 500 1.28 7.51 -0.86
C LEU A 500 1.28 6.31 -1.81
N VAL A 501 0.22 5.48 -1.78
CA VAL A 501 0.06 4.28 -2.63
C VAL A 501 -0.23 4.63 -4.09
N SER A 502 -0.85 5.77 -4.36
CA SER A 502 -1.10 6.27 -5.73
C SER A 502 0.03 7.15 -6.27
N SER A 503 1.01 7.50 -5.44
CA SER A 503 2.11 8.40 -5.77
C SER A 503 3.12 7.85 -6.78
N HIS A 504 3.92 8.77 -7.31
CA HIS A 504 5.09 8.47 -8.14
C HIS A 504 6.25 7.78 -7.40
N LEU A 505 6.21 7.72 -6.06
CA LEU A 505 7.30 7.17 -5.25
C LEU A 505 7.36 5.64 -5.25
N VAL A 506 6.22 4.99 -5.54
CA VAL A 506 6.01 3.55 -5.36
C VAL A 506 5.43 2.87 -6.61
N GLU A 507 5.69 1.58 -6.76
CA GLU A 507 5.07 0.74 -7.77
C GLU A 507 4.46 -0.53 -7.16
N ALA A 508 3.19 -0.81 -7.43
CA ALA A 508 2.47 -1.90 -6.80
C ALA A 508 2.83 -3.27 -7.40
N VAL A 509 3.54 -4.10 -6.63
CA VAL A 509 3.90 -5.47 -7.03
C VAL A 509 3.24 -6.48 -6.08
N PRO A 510 1.97 -6.84 -6.35
CA PRO A 510 1.17 -7.62 -5.41
C PRO A 510 1.75 -9.01 -5.18
N LYS A 511 1.81 -9.40 -3.91
CA LYS A 511 2.29 -10.73 -3.45
C LYS A 511 3.76 -11.05 -3.81
N PHE A 512 4.59 -10.05 -4.16
CA PHE A 512 6.04 -10.20 -4.36
C PHE A 512 6.71 -11.05 -3.25
N SER A 513 7.64 -11.92 -3.61
CA SER A 513 8.34 -12.82 -2.69
C SER A 513 9.82 -12.90 -2.99
N LYS A 514 10.65 -12.54 -2.01
CA LYS A 514 12.13 -12.62 -2.06
C LYS A 514 12.61 -14.04 -2.41
N PHE A 515 11.96 -15.07 -1.86
CA PHE A 515 12.21 -16.48 -2.15
C PHE A 515 11.96 -16.83 -3.62
N ILE A 516 10.79 -16.46 -4.14
CA ILE A 516 10.40 -16.80 -5.52
C ILE A 516 11.29 -16.05 -6.52
N HIS A 517 11.59 -14.78 -6.24
CA HIS A 517 12.50 -14.03 -7.10
C HIS A 517 13.91 -14.62 -7.09
N GLY A 518 14.44 -14.97 -5.91
CA GLY A 518 15.77 -15.58 -5.78
C GLY A 518 15.93 -16.88 -6.56
N CYS A 519 14.98 -17.82 -6.45
CA CYS A 519 15.01 -19.06 -7.23
C CYS A 519 14.92 -18.77 -8.74
N ALA A 520 14.01 -17.89 -9.15
CA ALA A 520 13.78 -17.61 -10.57
C ALA A 520 14.99 -16.94 -11.25
N THR A 521 15.73 -16.08 -10.53
CA THR A 521 16.89 -15.36 -11.06
C THR A 521 18.20 -16.15 -10.90
N LEU A 522 18.47 -16.74 -9.72
CA LEU A 522 19.74 -17.41 -9.42
C LEU A 522 19.82 -18.86 -9.91
N LEU A 523 18.66 -19.52 -10.13
CA LEU A 523 18.59 -20.90 -10.60
C LEU A 523 17.84 -21.01 -11.94
N PRO A 524 18.21 -20.21 -12.96
CA PRO A 524 17.43 -20.06 -14.19
C PRO A 524 17.37 -21.34 -15.03
N ASN A 525 18.28 -22.30 -14.79
CA ASN A 525 18.40 -23.58 -15.51
C ASN A 525 17.58 -24.72 -14.88
N ARG A 526 16.94 -24.49 -13.71
CA ARG A 526 16.10 -25.46 -12.99
C ARG A 526 14.63 -25.02 -12.88
N VAL A 527 14.31 -23.81 -13.35
CA VAL A 527 13.01 -23.16 -13.14
C VAL A 527 12.34 -22.94 -14.49
N ASP A 528 11.35 -23.80 -14.79
CA ASP A 528 10.50 -23.69 -15.98
C ASP A 528 9.41 -22.62 -15.83
N LEU A 529 8.96 -22.40 -14.60
CA LEU A 529 7.83 -21.53 -14.25
C LEU A 529 8.33 -20.31 -13.46
N VAL A 530 8.20 -19.11 -14.02
CA VAL A 530 8.72 -17.85 -13.45
C VAL A 530 7.58 -16.91 -13.01
N PRO A 531 7.78 -16.01 -12.03
CA PRO A 531 6.75 -15.08 -11.59
C PRO A 531 6.50 -13.94 -12.60
N PHE A 532 5.26 -13.43 -12.64
CA PHE A 532 4.82 -12.36 -13.56
C PHE A 532 5.62 -11.05 -13.53
N TRP A 533 6.29 -10.74 -12.43
CA TRP A 533 7.09 -9.51 -12.30
C TRP A 533 8.52 -9.68 -12.86
N LEU A 534 8.98 -10.90 -13.17
CA LEU A 534 10.35 -11.11 -13.66
C LEU A 534 10.60 -10.44 -15.03
N PRO A 535 9.67 -10.50 -16.02
CA PRO A 535 9.82 -9.73 -17.27
C PRO A 535 9.75 -8.22 -17.12
N GLN A 536 9.27 -7.71 -15.97
CA GLN A 536 9.14 -6.28 -15.71
C GLN A 536 10.42 -5.68 -15.08
N MET A 537 11.42 -6.51 -14.76
CA MET A 537 12.67 -6.07 -14.12
C MET A 537 13.50 -5.10 -14.98
N ASP A 538 13.38 -5.17 -16.30
CA ASP A 538 14.09 -4.30 -17.24
C ASP A 538 13.40 -2.92 -17.44
N ILE A 539 12.21 -2.72 -16.86
CA ILE A 539 11.41 -1.50 -17.01
C ILE A 539 11.78 -0.50 -15.90
N ASP A 540 12.03 0.76 -16.26
CA ASP A 540 12.29 1.83 -15.30
C ASP A 540 11.00 2.27 -14.59
N ILE A 541 10.87 1.94 -13.31
CA ILE A 541 9.70 2.24 -12.47
C ILE A 541 9.52 3.73 -12.11
N ARG A 542 10.40 4.63 -12.59
CA ARG A 542 10.36 6.07 -12.26
C ARG A 542 9.24 6.79 -13.01
N LYS A 543 8.31 7.34 -12.23
CA LYS A 543 7.17 8.15 -12.70
C LYS A 543 7.47 9.65 -12.52
N PRO A 544 6.87 10.55 -13.31
CA PRO A 544 6.99 11.99 -13.10
C PRO A 544 6.46 12.40 -11.72
N PRO A 545 7.04 13.44 -11.07
CA PRO A 545 6.65 13.84 -9.73
C PRO A 545 5.19 14.33 -9.69
N SER A 546 4.44 13.82 -8.72
CA SER A 546 3.07 14.23 -8.41
C SER A 546 3.09 15.34 -7.35
N ASN A 547 2.53 16.52 -7.65
CA ASN A 547 2.61 17.71 -6.79
C ASN A 547 2.15 17.48 -5.33
N ASN A 548 1.20 16.57 -5.08
CA ASN A 548 0.55 16.42 -3.77
C ASN A 548 1.43 15.83 -2.64
N LEU A 549 2.68 15.44 -2.90
CA LEU A 549 3.56 14.74 -1.95
C LEU A 549 5.00 15.29 -1.92
N VAL A 550 5.19 16.56 -2.29
CA VAL A 550 6.47 17.25 -2.09
C VAL A 550 6.65 17.56 -0.60
N ILE A 551 7.86 17.34 -0.07
CA ILE A 551 8.22 17.81 1.27
C ILE A 551 8.49 19.31 1.17
N GLU A 552 7.43 20.10 1.31
CA GLU A 552 7.57 21.57 1.38
C GLU A 552 8.10 21.98 2.76
N ARG A 553 8.98 23.00 2.77
CA ARG A 553 9.50 23.62 4.01
C ARG A 553 8.39 24.49 4.60
N PRO A 554 8.14 24.45 5.93
CA PRO A 554 7.26 25.43 6.57
C PRO A 554 7.71 26.85 6.22
N SER A 555 6.78 27.68 5.73
CA SER A 555 7.07 29.05 5.36
C SER A 555 7.14 29.94 6.61
N SER A 556 8.31 30.02 7.23
CA SER A 556 8.60 30.97 8.31
C SER A 556 8.23 32.39 7.87
N MET A 557 7.48 33.13 8.69
CA MET A 557 7.16 34.54 8.43
C MET A 557 8.43 35.38 8.31
N ALA A 558 8.83 35.71 7.08
CA ALA A 558 9.90 36.66 6.83
C ALA A 558 9.39 38.08 7.10
N HIS A 559 9.96 38.76 8.10
CA HIS A 559 9.64 40.15 8.42
C HIS A 559 9.71 41.04 7.18
N SER A 560 8.59 41.70 6.85
CA SER A 560 8.55 42.72 5.80
C SER A 560 9.19 44.02 6.31
N PRO A 561 10.20 44.59 5.63
CA PRO A 561 10.80 45.84 6.05
C PRO A 561 9.87 47.02 5.76
N ALA A 562 9.62 47.86 6.77
CA ALA A 562 8.83 49.07 6.63
C ALA A 562 9.50 50.09 5.67
N GLY A 563 8.75 50.64 4.71
CA GLY A 563 9.36 51.42 3.62
C GLY A 563 8.44 52.32 2.80
N SER A 564 8.09 53.49 3.35
CA SER A 564 7.64 54.72 2.67
C SER A 564 6.20 54.81 2.12
N SER A 565 5.62 56.00 2.31
CA SER A 565 4.25 56.39 1.98
C SER A 565 4.21 57.42 0.84
N ARG A 566 3.26 57.28 -0.10
CA ARG A 566 2.81 58.34 -1.03
C ARG A 566 1.33 58.16 -1.41
N PRO A 567 0.58 59.23 -1.73
CA PRO A 567 -0.89 59.20 -1.73
C PRO A 567 -1.58 59.06 -3.11
N ASP A 568 -2.64 58.26 -3.10
CA ASP A 568 -3.95 58.30 -3.80
C ASP A 568 -4.17 58.62 -5.30
N THR A 569 -5.15 57.85 -5.81
CA THR A 569 -6.15 58.07 -6.90
C THR A 569 -5.95 57.29 -8.23
N PRO A 570 -7.01 56.93 -8.98
CA PRO A 570 -7.77 55.70 -8.69
C PRO A 570 -8.19 54.85 -9.92
N ALA A 571 -8.22 53.51 -9.82
CA ALA A 571 -8.80 52.66 -10.88
C ALA A 571 -9.39 51.31 -10.39
N SER A 572 -10.72 51.31 -10.22
CA SER A 572 -11.69 50.19 -10.28
C SER A 572 -11.20 48.73 -10.45
N ARG A 573 -11.57 47.88 -9.48
CA ARG A 573 -12.35 46.63 -9.75
C ARG A 573 -13.01 46.07 -8.48
N ASN A 574 -14.32 45.84 -8.54
CA ASN A 574 -15.07 45.12 -7.49
C ASN A 574 -14.74 43.63 -7.49
N GLY A 575 -14.72 43.03 -6.29
CA GLY A 575 -14.54 41.59 -6.10
C GLY A 575 -14.21 41.19 -4.65
N HIS A 576 -15.01 41.61 -3.67
CA HIS A 576 -14.88 41.11 -2.29
C HIS A 576 -15.42 39.68 -2.18
N THR A 577 -14.59 38.78 -1.69
CA THR A 577 -15.00 37.57 -0.96
C THR A 577 -14.59 37.75 0.50
N PRO A 578 -15.51 37.64 1.48
CA PRO A 578 -15.18 37.84 2.88
C PRO A 578 -14.33 36.69 3.43
N TYR A 579 -13.38 37.05 4.29
CA TYR A 579 -12.55 36.15 5.08
C TYR A 579 -13.23 35.98 6.44
N ASN A 580 -13.36 34.75 6.94
CA ASN A 580 -13.83 34.48 8.31
C ASN A 580 -12.70 33.81 9.09
N GLU A 581 -12.39 34.43 10.22
CA GLU A 581 -11.39 34.01 11.20
C GLU A 581 -12.03 33.02 12.20
N PRO A 582 -11.33 31.96 12.63
CA PRO A 582 -11.81 31.11 13.71
C PRO A 582 -11.58 31.82 15.05
N VAL A 583 -12.67 32.11 15.76
CA VAL A 583 -12.63 32.61 17.15
C VAL A 583 -12.35 31.42 18.08
N SER A 584 -11.48 31.64 19.07
CA SER A 584 -11.16 30.71 20.15
C SER A 584 -12.34 30.53 21.12
N GLU A 585 -12.52 29.31 21.63
CA GLU A 585 -13.47 29.01 22.72
C GLU A 585 -12.71 28.41 23.90
N ASP A 586 -12.29 29.26 24.84
CA ASP A 586 -11.96 28.87 26.21
C ASP A 586 -12.53 29.95 27.15
N GLU A 587 -13.63 29.61 27.84
CA GLU A 587 -13.89 29.97 29.24
C GLU A 587 -15.07 29.14 29.76
N PHE A 588 -15.09 28.88 31.08
CA PHE A 588 -15.72 27.69 31.67
C PHE A 588 -16.74 28.04 32.78
N GLU A 589 -17.57 27.04 33.12
CA GLU A 589 -18.51 26.96 34.27
C GLU A 589 -19.93 27.55 34.09
N GLY A 590 -21.00 26.92 34.61
CA GLY A 590 -21.10 25.65 35.35
C GLY A 590 -22.56 25.33 35.73
N ALA A 591 -22.76 24.22 36.47
CA ALA A 591 -24.03 23.73 37.05
C ALA A 591 -25.11 23.15 36.12
N ASP A 592 -25.13 21.80 36.11
CA ASP A 592 -26.26 20.93 36.45
C ASP A 592 -27.60 20.88 35.66
N ASP A 593 -28.06 19.62 35.62
CA ASP A 593 -29.40 19.08 35.34
C ASP A 593 -30.02 19.13 33.93
N PHE A 594 -30.18 17.89 33.42
CA PHE A 594 -31.36 17.32 32.74
C PHE A 594 -32.27 18.19 31.84
N ASP A 595 -32.42 17.68 30.62
CA ASP A 595 -33.46 17.91 29.61
C ASP A 595 -33.16 18.90 28.48
N ARG A 596 -32.78 18.35 27.33
CA ARG A 596 -33.02 18.94 25.99
C ARG A 596 -33.16 17.85 24.93
N GLY A 597 -34.40 17.52 24.59
CA GLY A 597 -34.72 16.66 23.45
C GLY A 597 -34.46 17.32 22.08
N HIS A 598 -34.33 16.46 21.06
CA HIS A 598 -34.47 16.73 19.62
C HIS A 598 -34.35 18.19 19.13
N ALA A 599 -33.13 18.66 18.89
CA ALA A 599 -32.90 19.81 18.00
C ALA A 599 -33.27 19.43 16.55
N MET A 600 -34.37 19.99 16.04
CA MET A 600 -34.79 19.87 14.64
C MET A 600 -33.80 20.57 13.69
N ALA A 601 -33.70 20.08 12.46
CA ALA A 601 -32.95 20.76 11.40
C ALA A 601 -33.62 22.10 11.03
N ASP A 602 -32.79 23.08 10.66
CA ASP A 602 -33.19 24.45 10.32
C ASP A 602 -33.99 24.51 8.99
N GLU A 603 -35.05 25.31 8.95
CA GLU A 603 -36.06 25.32 7.88
C GLU A 603 -35.47 25.77 6.53
N THR A 604 -34.45 26.63 6.59
CA THR A 604 -33.68 27.08 5.42
C THR A 604 -32.96 25.93 4.71
N ARG A 605 -32.40 24.97 5.48
CA ARG A 605 -31.66 23.81 4.95
C ARG A 605 -32.56 22.74 4.37
N GLU A 606 -33.74 22.52 4.94
CA GLU A 606 -34.71 21.60 4.33
C GLU A 606 -35.23 22.15 3.00
N ALA A 607 -35.54 23.45 2.92
CA ALA A 607 -36.00 24.11 1.69
C ALA A 607 -35.00 23.98 0.52
N ASP A 608 -33.71 24.23 0.76
CA ASP A 608 -32.64 24.06 -0.23
C ASP A 608 -32.51 22.60 -0.70
N SER A 609 -32.75 21.61 0.18
CA SER A 609 -32.65 20.19 -0.16
C SER A 609 -33.72 19.71 -1.16
N VAL A 610 -34.91 20.34 -1.15
CA VAL A 610 -36.02 20.06 -2.09
C VAL A 610 -36.08 21.04 -3.26
N GLY A 611 -35.30 22.13 -3.23
CA GLY A 611 -35.28 23.16 -4.27
C GLY A 611 -36.57 24.00 -4.32
N LEU A 612 -37.20 24.23 -3.17
CA LEU A 612 -38.41 25.03 -3.00
C LEU A 612 -38.13 26.24 -2.08
N SER A 613 -38.97 27.26 -2.14
CA SER A 613 -38.88 28.40 -1.20
C SER A 613 -39.25 27.96 0.21
N ALA A 614 -38.51 28.42 1.23
CA ALA A 614 -38.78 28.15 2.64
C ALA A 614 -40.19 28.58 3.12
N PHE A 615 -40.88 29.42 2.34
CA PHE A 615 -42.25 29.87 2.63
C PHE A 615 -43.35 29.13 1.83
N ASP A 616 -43.04 28.05 1.11
CA ASP A 616 -44.05 27.24 0.41
C ASP A 616 -44.81 26.33 1.41
N PRO A 617 -46.15 26.43 1.52
CA PRO A 617 -46.94 25.66 2.49
C PRO A 617 -46.78 24.13 2.38
N ARG A 618 -46.33 23.61 1.23
CA ARG A 618 -46.10 22.17 1.03
C ARG A 618 -44.95 21.59 1.85
N ILE A 619 -43.97 22.41 2.24
CA ILE A 619 -42.86 21.95 3.09
C ILE A 619 -43.39 21.59 4.49
N ARG A 620 -44.34 22.37 5.01
CA ARG A 620 -44.94 22.11 6.32
C ARG A 620 -45.78 20.82 6.33
N GLU A 621 -46.55 20.58 5.27
CA GLU A 621 -47.33 19.35 5.09
C GLU A 621 -46.43 18.10 5.05
N ALA A 622 -45.30 18.16 4.32
CA ALA A 622 -44.31 17.08 4.27
C ALA A 622 -43.65 16.81 5.65
N ARG A 623 -43.38 17.86 6.43
CA ARG A 623 -42.85 17.74 7.80
C ARG A 623 -43.88 17.09 8.75
N GLU A 624 -45.14 17.52 8.68
CA GLU A 624 -46.26 16.97 9.46
C GLU A 624 -46.56 15.49 9.10
N GLU A 625 -46.33 15.05 7.86
CA GLU A 625 -46.37 13.62 7.49
C GLU A 625 -45.15 12.84 8.01
N ARG A 626 -43.96 13.42 7.94
CA ARG A 626 -42.72 12.80 8.45
C ARG A 626 -42.79 12.56 9.96
N GLU A 627 -43.26 13.55 10.73
CA GLU A 627 -43.49 13.41 12.17
C GLU A 627 -44.54 12.34 12.51
N ARG A 628 -45.65 12.28 11.76
CA ARG A 628 -46.67 11.23 11.93
C ARG A 628 -46.09 9.83 11.70
N ASN A 629 -45.29 9.66 10.65
CA ASN A 629 -44.64 8.38 10.34
C ASN A 629 -43.60 7.98 11.41
N ILE A 630 -42.83 8.95 11.94
CA ILE A 630 -41.89 8.70 13.04
C ILE A 630 -42.64 8.24 14.30
N ARG A 631 -43.70 8.97 14.71
CA ARG A 631 -44.50 8.61 15.89
C ARG A 631 -45.18 7.24 15.77
N LEU A 632 -45.75 6.93 14.60
CA LEU A 632 -46.33 5.60 14.35
C LEU A 632 -45.28 4.49 14.47
N ARG A 633 -44.08 4.71 13.92
CA ARG A 633 -43.00 3.72 13.98
C ARG A 633 -42.43 3.54 15.39
N GLN A 634 -42.43 4.61 16.19
CA GLN A 634 -42.00 4.60 17.58
C GLN A 634 -42.97 3.81 18.47
N GLN A 635 -44.29 4.02 18.32
CA GLN A 635 -45.32 3.22 18.99
C GLN A 635 -45.28 1.74 18.58
N GLU A 636 -45.00 1.45 17.32
CA GLU A 636 -44.85 0.07 16.83
C GLU A 636 -43.62 -0.63 17.44
N LEU A 637 -42.52 0.11 17.65
CA LEU A 637 -41.30 -0.34 18.34
C LEU A 637 -41.56 -0.60 19.84
N GLU A 638 -42.22 0.31 20.55
CA GLU A 638 -42.60 0.14 21.95
C GLU A 638 -43.48 -1.09 22.17
N LYS A 639 -44.44 -1.32 21.25
CA LYS A 639 -45.31 -2.49 21.29
C LYS A 639 -44.55 -3.81 21.08
N GLN A 640 -43.59 -3.83 20.16
CA GLN A 640 -42.71 -4.99 19.96
C GLN A 640 -41.77 -5.24 21.15
N LEU A 641 -41.33 -4.19 21.85
CA LEU A 641 -40.53 -4.28 23.07
C LEU A 641 -41.33 -4.85 24.25
N ALA A 642 -42.60 -4.48 24.37
CA ALA A 642 -43.51 -5.02 25.38
C ALA A 642 -43.86 -6.51 25.16
N GLU A 643 -43.83 -6.99 23.92
CA GLU A 643 -44.17 -8.39 23.56
C GLU A 643 -42.99 -9.37 23.66
N ASN A 644 -41.72 -8.93 23.68
CA ASN A 644 -40.54 -9.80 23.85
C ASN A 644 -39.32 -9.07 24.47
N PRO A 645 -39.11 -9.12 25.80
CA PRO A 645 -37.99 -8.41 26.44
C PRO A 645 -36.59 -9.03 26.18
N ASP A 646 -36.48 -10.34 25.96
CA ASP A 646 -35.17 -11.05 26.03
C ASP A 646 -34.38 -11.16 24.72
N LYS A 647 -34.78 -10.47 23.63
CA LYS A 647 -34.14 -10.61 22.30
C LYS A 647 -33.66 -9.32 21.64
N THR A 648 -33.78 -8.17 22.29
CA THR A 648 -33.71 -6.85 21.62
C THR A 648 -32.36 -6.14 21.68
N SER A 649 -31.33 -6.70 22.32
CA SER A 649 -29.99 -6.08 22.38
C SER A 649 -29.23 -6.07 21.04
N ASN A 650 -29.49 -7.02 20.14
CA ASN A 650 -28.77 -7.16 18.86
C ASN A 650 -29.51 -6.57 17.64
N ALA A 651 -30.77 -6.14 17.79
CA ALA A 651 -31.57 -5.63 16.67
C ALA A 651 -31.68 -4.09 16.62
N ALA A 652 -31.64 -3.41 17.78
CA ALA A 652 -31.87 -1.97 17.88
C ALA A 652 -30.85 -1.12 17.10
N GLY A 653 -29.55 -1.49 17.16
CA GLY A 653 -28.49 -0.73 16.48
C GLY A 653 -28.54 -0.76 14.95
N GLY A 654 -29.11 -1.81 14.35
CA GLY A 654 -29.14 -1.98 12.90
C GLY A 654 -30.18 -1.11 12.17
N MET A 655 -31.28 -0.74 12.84
CA MET A 655 -32.37 0.02 12.23
C MET A 655 -32.27 1.53 12.46
N LEU A 656 -31.68 1.98 13.57
CA LEU A 656 -31.39 3.41 13.80
C LEU A 656 -30.40 3.98 12.77
N ALA A 657 -29.42 3.19 12.34
CA ALA A 657 -28.46 3.60 11.29
C ALA A 657 -29.08 3.76 9.89
N ALA A 658 -30.28 3.22 9.64
CA ALA A 658 -30.99 3.40 8.38
C ALA A 658 -31.81 4.71 8.33
N ALA A 659 -32.03 5.37 9.47
CA ALA A 659 -32.81 6.61 9.58
C ALA A 659 -31.96 7.88 9.38
N SER A 660 -30.63 7.79 9.48
CA SER A 660 -29.70 8.93 9.44
C SER A 660 -28.87 9.04 8.14
N ALA A 661 -29.13 8.20 7.13
CA ALA A 661 -28.42 8.24 5.86
C ALA A 661 -29.03 9.30 4.91
N PRO A 662 -28.28 10.36 4.51
CA PRO A 662 -28.76 11.35 3.55
C PRO A 662 -28.84 10.76 2.13
N LEU A 663 -29.95 11.02 1.45
CA LEU A 663 -30.19 10.54 0.09
C LEU A 663 -29.43 11.41 -0.94
N ALA A 664 -28.20 11.00 -1.29
CA ALA A 664 -27.35 11.74 -2.23
C ALA A 664 -28.00 11.86 -3.63
N THR A 665 -28.62 13.01 -3.90
CA THR A 665 -29.20 13.36 -5.20
C THR A 665 -28.30 14.39 -5.88
N GLU A 666 -27.41 13.94 -6.77
CA GLU A 666 -26.55 14.86 -7.52
C GLU A 666 -27.36 15.71 -8.52
N ARG A 667 -27.32 17.03 -8.36
CA ARG A 667 -27.59 18.00 -9.42
C ARG A 667 -26.39 18.92 -9.59
N ARG A 668 -25.66 18.81 -10.70
CA ARG A 668 -24.67 19.80 -11.13
C ARG A 668 -25.37 20.97 -11.84
N SER A 669 -25.09 22.19 -11.41
CA SER A 669 -25.38 23.41 -12.16
C SER A 669 -24.40 23.57 -13.33
N SER A 670 -24.78 24.39 -14.30
CA SER A 670 -24.19 24.42 -15.65
C SER A 670 -23.38 25.68 -15.94
N GLN A 671 -22.30 25.54 -16.72
CA GLN A 671 -22.02 26.46 -17.83
C GLN A 671 -21.16 25.78 -18.92
N ALA A 672 -21.22 26.32 -20.13
CA ALA A 672 -21.09 25.54 -21.36
C ALA A 672 -19.69 25.51 -22.00
N LYS A 673 -19.33 24.35 -22.56
CA LYS A 673 -18.66 24.20 -23.86
C LYS A 673 -18.93 22.79 -24.42
N ALA A 674 -19.25 22.69 -25.70
CA ALA A 674 -19.87 21.49 -26.28
C ALA A 674 -18.88 20.33 -26.51
N LYS A 675 -19.17 19.15 -25.93
CA LYS A 675 -18.66 17.84 -26.34
C LYS A 675 -19.77 16.79 -26.16
N ALA A 676 -19.70 15.69 -26.92
CA ALA A 676 -20.80 14.74 -27.11
C ALA A 676 -21.34 14.15 -25.79
N ALA A 677 -22.67 14.03 -25.71
CA ALA A 677 -23.36 13.58 -24.50
C ALA A 677 -23.11 12.09 -24.18
N ALA A 678 -23.00 11.79 -22.89
CA ALA A 678 -23.09 10.42 -22.38
C ALA A 678 -24.55 9.92 -22.48
N PRO A 679 -24.78 8.60 -22.71
CA PRO A 679 -26.13 8.06 -22.82
C PRO A 679 -26.92 8.25 -21.53
N THR A 680 -28.21 8.53 -21.66
CA THR A 680 -29.06 8.81 -20.50
C THR A 680 -29.39 7.53 -19.71
N ARG A 681 -29.79 7.69 -18.44
CA ARG A 681 -30.19 6.56 -17.58
C ARG A 681 -31.32 5.71 -18.19
N ASP A 682 -32.16 6.31 -19.01
CA ASP A 682 -33.26 5.62 -19.72
C ASP A 682 -32.78 4.82 -20.95
N GLU A 683 -31.66 5.22 -21.58
CA GLU A 683 -31.00 4.40 -22.63
C GLU A 683 -30.27 3.20 -22.03
N ILE A 684 -29.70 3.34 -20.83
CA ILE A 684 -29.00 2.26 -20.11
C ILE A 684 -29.98 1.16 -19.65
N LEU A 685 -31.26 1.51 -19.45
CA LEU A 685 -32.32 0.60 -18.99
C LEU A 685 -33.27 0.13 -20.13
N ALA A 686 -32.97 0.47 -21.39
CA ALA A 686 -33.84 0.14 -22.51
C ALA A 686 -33.76 -1.36 -22.92
N PRO A 687 -34.89 -1.98 -23.32
CA PRO A 687 -34.88 -3.34 -23.87
C PRO A 687 -34.06 -3.46 -25.16
N SER A 688 -33.45 -4.64 -25.38
CA SER A 688 -32.48 -4.93 -26.46
C SER A 688 -32.91 -4.46 -27.86
N HIS A 689 -34.19 -4.52 -28.18
CA HIS A 689 -34.74 -4.15 -29.48
C HIS A 689 -34.54 -2.65 -29.85
N ARG A 690 -34.25 -1.77 -28.88
CA ARG A 690 -33.86 -0.37 -29.15
C ARG A 690 -32.35 -0.18 -29.36
N TYR A 691 -31.52 -1.10 -28.90
CA TYR A 691 -30.07 -1.06 -29.11
C TYR A 691 -29.72 -1.31 -30.58
N ASP A 692 -30.39 -2.29 -31.21
CA ASP A 692 -30.17 -2.65 -32.62
C ASP A 692 -30.45 -1.48 -33.58
N ALA A 693 -31.52 -0.71 -33.38
CA ALA A 693 -31.86 0.44 -34.23
C ALA A 693 -30.75 1.52 -34.23
N ASN A 694 -30.08 1.72 -33.09
CA ASN A 694 -28.94 2.64 -32.95
C ASN A 694 -27.59 2.04 -33.38
N PHE A 695 -27.52 0.71 -33.56
CA PHE A 695 -26.35 0.01 -34.08
C PHE A 695 -26.37 -0.04 -35.60
N PHE A 696 -27.51 -0.40 -36.21
CA PHE A 696 -27.67 -0.44 -37.68
C PHE A 696 -27.54 0.93 -38.34
N SER A 697 -27.94 2.02 -37.68
CA SER A 697 -27.75 3.40 -38.20
C SER A 697 -26.28 3.85 -38.24
N LYS A 698 -25.37 3.18 -37.51
CA LYS A 698 -23.92 3.46 -37.51
C LYS A 698 -23.14 2.63 -38.55
N LEU A 699 -23.78 1.60 -39.13
CA LEU A 699 -23.24 0.77 -40.21
C LEU A 699 -23.35 1.47 -41.57
N THR A 700 -22.70 2.63 -41.70
CA THR A 700 -22.49 3.25 -43.02
C THR A 700 -21.44 2.47 -43.81
N PRO A 701 -21.56 2.36 -45.15
CA PRO A 701 -20.66 1.53 -45.96
C PRO A 701 -19.18 1.95 -45.85
N LYS A 702 -18.90 3.23 -45.57
CA LYS A 702 -17.54 3.75 -45.34
C LYS A 702 -16.89 3.21 -44.05
N ASN A 703 -17.66 2.95 -42.99
CA ASN A 703 -17.15 2.35 -41.75
C ASN A 703 -16.90 0.84 -41.92
N ILE A 704 -17.74 0.17 -42.71
CA ILE A 704 -17.53 -1.23 -43.08
C ILE A 704 -16.24 -1.35 -43.91
N GLN A 705 -16.05 -0.52 -44.93
CA GLN A 705 -14.85 -0.58 -45.78
C GLN A 705 -13.53 -0.38 -45.02
N ARG A 706 -13.54 0.40 -43.91
CA ARG A 706 -12.38 0.51 -43.00
C ARG A 706 -12.09 -0.76 -42.20
N LEU A 707 -13.13 -1.51 -41.81
CA LEU A 707 -13.00 -2.79 -41.07
C LEU A 707 -12.50 -3.95 -41.95
N TRP A 708 -12.66 -3.87 -43.28
CA TRP A 708 -12.14 -4.87 -44.22
C TRP A 708 -10.70 -4.57 -44.67
N ASN A 709 -10.25 -3.31 -44.62
CA ASN A 709 -8.88 -2.93 -45.00
C ASN A 709 -7.82 -3.17 -43.90
N THR A 710 -8.20 -3.43 -42.64
CA THR A 710 -7.26 -3.64 -41.53
C THR A 710 -6.86 -5.11 -41.32
N LYS A 711 -7.11 -5.99 -42.30
CA LYS A 711 -6.87 -7.43 -42.18
C LYS A 711 -6.19 -8.01 -43.42
N GLY A 712 -4.93 -7.62 -43.67
CA GLY A 712 -4.15 -8.18 -44.76
C GLY A 712 -2.75 -7.59 -44.97
N SER A 713 -1.78 -7.96 -44.13
CA SER A 713 -0.40 -8.19 -44.58
C SER A 713 0.35 -9.06 -43.56
N SER A 714 0.99 -10.11 -44.05
CA SER A 714 1.86 -11.03 -43.31
C SER A 714 2.92 -11.55 -44.28
N HIS A 715 4.16 -11.76 -43.82
CA HIS A 715 5.34 -12.13 -44.62
C HIS A 715 5.85 -10.99 -45.55
N GLU A 716 7.14 -10.88 -45.92
CA GLU A 716 8.29 -11.79 -45.77
C GLU A 716 9.65 -11.04 -45.77
N HIS A 717 10.76 -11.74 -45.52
CA HIS A 717 12.15 -11.25 -45.73
C HIS A 717 12.58 -11.37 -47.20
N ALA A 718 13.28 -10.36 -47.74
CA ALA A 718 14.33 -10.50 -48.78
C ALA A 718 15.13 -9.18 -48.93
N ASP A 719 16.36 -9.28 -49.45
CA ASP A 719 17.37 -8.21 -49.59
C ASP A 719 17.18 -7.31 -50.83
N ASP A 720 17.63 -6.03 -50.80
CA ASP A 720 18.87 -5.58 -51.50
C ASP A 720 19.11 -4.04 -51.52
N ALA A 721 20.41 -3.68 -51.51
CA ALA A 721 21.12 -2.50 -52.05
C ALA A 721 20.54 -1.05 -52.14
N HIS A 722 21.27 -0.09 -51.52
CA HIS A 722 21.52 1.34 -51.87
C HIS A 722 20.33 2.30 -52.13
N THR A 723 20.32 3.56 -51.66
CA THR A 723 21.36 4.60 -51.88
C THR A 723 21.20 5.76 -50.88
N ASP A 724 22.29 6.41 -50.48
CA ASP A 724 22.28 7.63 -49.65
C ASP A 724 21.79 8.88 -50.41
N ALA A 725 20.73 9.52 -49.94
CA ALA A 725 20.40 10.94 -50.13
C ALA A 725 19.32 11.38 -49.11
N ASP A 726 19.26 12.68 -48.82
CA ASP A 726 18.14 13.38 -48.16
C ASP A 726 17.96 13.23 -46.62
N GLU A 727 19.05 13.27 -45.84
CA GLU A 727 19.02 13.58 -44.38
C GLU A 727 18.94 15.11 -44.07
N ALA A 728 18.40 15.94 -44.98
CA ALA A 728 18.45 17.41 -44.85
C ALA A 728 17.13 18.10 -44.39
N ASP A 729 15.96 17.51 -44.67
CA ASP A 729 14.67 18.21 -44.49
C ASP A 729 13.93 17.89 -43.17
N ASP A 730 14.39 16.89 -42.40
CA ASP A 730 13.73 16.43 -41.17
C ASP A 730 14.02 17.28 -39.91
N GLU A 731 14.99 18.20 -39.94
CA GLU A 731 15.25 19.12 -38.82
C GLU A 731 14.31 20.34 -38.83
N ASP A 732 14.02 20.95 -39.99
CA ASP A 732 13.26 22.20 -40.07
C ASP A 732 11.77 22.01 -39.71
N ASP A 733 11.17 20.89 -40.08
CA ASP A 733 9.79 20.54 -39.70
C ASP A 733 9.65 20.18 -38.21
N ARG A 734 10.78 19.92 -37.53
CA ARG A 734 10.86 19.70 -36.08
C ARG A 734 11.09 20.99 -35.32
N VAL A 735 11.81 21.94 -35.91
CA VAL A 735 12.00 23.30 -35.39
C VAL A 735 10.71 24.13 -35.53
N ARG A 736 9.97 24.01 -36.63
CA ARG A 736 8.66 24.66 -36.81
C ARG A 736 7.65 24.27 -35.73
N ARG A 737 7.46 22.98 -35.49
CA ARG A 737 6.57 22.48 -34.41
C ARG A 737 6.98 22.94 -33.00
N ALA A 738 8.28 23.16 -32.76
CA ALA A 738 8.76 23.68 -31.48
C ALA A 738 8.52 25.20 -31.27
N LEU A 739 8.12 25.94 -32.30
CA LEU A 739 7.86 27.39 -32.24
C LEU A 739 6.37 27.74 -32.04
N GLU A 740 5.45 26.82 -32.31
CA GLU A 740 3.99 27.09 -32.27
C GLU A 740 3.34 26.87 -30.89
N GLY A 741 4.05 26.29 -29.91
CA GLY A 741 3.67 26.35 -28.50
C GLY A 741 2.47 25.49 -28.06
N GLU A 742 1.98 24.57 -28.90
CA GLU A 742 0.96 23.58 -28.52
C GLU A 742 1.60 22.20 -28.25
N ASP A 743 2.01 21.98 -26.99
CA ASP A 743 2.37 20.65 -26.47
C ASP A 743 2.00 20.53 -24.96
N GLU A 744 0.73 20.85 -24.64
CA GLU A 744 0.06 20.31 -23.44
C GLU A 744 -1.08 19.38 -23.86
N GLU A 745 -0.74 18.13 -24.20
CA GLU A 745 -1.70 17.04 -24.02
C GLU A 745 -1.96 16.86 -22.52
N VAL A 746 -3.00 17.54 -22.03
CA VAL A 746 -3.51 17.41 -20.66
C VAL A 746 -3.67 15.92 -20.32
N PRO A 747 -2.96 15.40 -19.29
CA PRO A 747 -3.02 13.98 -18.96
C PRO A 747 -4.45 13.56 -18.63
N ARG A 748 -4.99 12.58 -19.36
CA ARG A 748 -6.34 12.05 -19.15
C ARG A 748 -6.43 11.17 -17.89
N GLY A 749 -6.30 11.80 -16.72
CA GLY A 749 -6.47 11.16 -15.42
C GLY A 749 -5.50 10.01 -15.15
N PRO A 750 -5.74 9.24 -14.06
CA PRO A 750 -4.97 8.04 -13.75
C PRO A 750 -5.44 6.88 -14.65
N ASN A 751 -5.00 6.88 -15.91
CA ASN A 751 -5.10 5.70 -16.75
C ASN A 751 -4.20 4.61 -16.14
N VAL A 752 -4.80 3.65 -15.45
CA VAL A 752 -4.12 2.41 -15.06
C VAL A 752 -3.83 1.64 -16.34
N GLU A 753 -2.59 1.71 -16.82
CA GLU A 753 -2.15 0.95 -17.98
C GLU A 753 -2.11 -0.54 -17.61
N TYR A 754 -3.15 -1.26 -18.03
CA TYR A 754 -3.21 -2.71 -17.87
C TYR A 754 -2.23 -3.36 -18.86
N VAL A 755 -1.03 -3.69 -18.38
CA VAL A 755 -0.09 -4.56 -19.10
C VAL A 755 -0.77 -5.92 -19.32
N ARG A 756 -1.17 -6.19 -20.56
CA ARG A 756 -1.88 -7.43 -20.95
C ARG A 756 -0.93 -8.53 -21.43
N ASP A 757 0.18 -8.16 -22.05
CA ASP A 757 1.08 -9.08 -22.75
C ASP A 757 2.44 -9.19 -22.04
N PHE A 758 2.65 -10.30 -21.32
CA PHE A 758 3.91 -10.62 -20.66
C PHE A 758 4.79 -11.47 -21.57
N HIS A 759 5.93 -10.93 -22.01
CA HIS A 759 6.90 -11.66 -22.81
C HIS A 759 7.89 -12.41 -21.89
N ALA A 760 7.89 -13.74 -21.95
CA ALA A 760 8.84 -14.57 -21.22
C ALA A 760 10.14 -14.77 -22.02
N GLN A 761 11.25 -15.08 -21.33
CA GLN A 761 12.44 -15.61 -22.01
C GLN A 761 12.10 -16.93 -22.73
N PRO A 762 12.73 -17.23 -23.90
CA PRO A 762 12.44 -18.44 -24.66
C PRO A 762 12.51 -19.71 -23.81
N GLY A 763 11.44 -20.51 -23.85
CA GLY A 763 11.32 -21.77 -23.11
C GLY A 763 10.69 -21.67 -21.71
N LYS A 764 10.58 -20.48 -21.10
CA LYS A 764 10.00 -20.31 -19.76
C LYS A 764 8.52 -19.90 -19.79
N LYS A 765 7.76 -20.35 -18.81
CA LYS A 765 6.33 -20.01 -18.64
C LYS A 765 6.13 -19.02 -17.50
N VAL A 766 5.28 -18.02 -17.70
CA VAL A 766 4.94 -17.05 -16.65
C VAL A 766 3.75 -17.55 -15.83
N SER A 767 3.94 -17.66 -14.52
CA SER A 767 2.86 -17.86 -13.55
C SER A 767 2.27 -16.52 -13.12
N VAL A 768 1.05 -16.25 -13.57
CA VAL A 768 0.19 -15.20 -13.04
C VAL A 768 -0.76 -15.84 -12.02
N PRO A 769 -0.64 -15.52 -10.72
CA PRO A 769 -1.45 -16.19 -9.72
C PRO A 769 -2.91 -15.71 -9.74
N ILE A 770 -3.79 -16.53 -10.32
CA ILE A 770 -5.23 -16.24 -10.41
C ILE A 770 -5.88 -16.36 -9.02
N ARG A 771 -6.53 -15.30 -8.56
CA ARG A 771 -7.41 -15.35 -7.38
C ARG A 771 -8.76 -15.90 -7.80
N ILE A 772 -9.13 -17.06 -7.27
CA ILE A 772 -10.47 -17.65 -7.47
C ILE A 772 -11.33 -17.25 -6.28
N GLU A 773 -12.28 -16.34 -6.49
CA GLU A 773 -13.26 -16.02 -5.44
C GLU A 773 -14.24 -17.20 -5.24
N PRO A 774 -14.72 -17.46 -4.01
CA PRO A 774 -15.79 -18.43 -3.77
C PRO A 774 -17.04 -18.19 -4.64
N LYS A 775 -17.30 -16.93 -5.01
CA LYS A 775 -18.34 -16.52 -5.95
C LYS A 775 -18.23 -17.21 -7.32
N VAL A 776 -17.03 -17.59 -7.78
CA VAL A 776 -16.84 -18.30 -9.06
C VAL A 776 -17.39 -19.73 -8.99
N TYR A 777 -17.22 -20.41 -7.85
CA TYR A 777 -17.82 -21.73 -7.62
C TYR A 777 -19.35 -21.63 -7.58
N PHE A 778 -19.89 -20.69 -6.81
CA PHE A 778 -21.34 -20.43 -6.76
C PHE A 778 -21.91 -19.96 -8.11
N ALA A 779 -21.12 -19.27 -8.94
CA ALA A 779 -21.53 -18.90 -10.31
C ALA A 779 -21.60 -20.15 -11.21
N ASN A 780 -20.61 -21.05 -11.15
CA ASN A 780 -20.64 -22.32 -11.89
C ASN A 780 -21.86 -23.17 -11.48
N GLU A 781 -22.08 -23.32 -10.17
CA GLU A 781 -23.25 -24.01 -9.62
C GLU A 781 -24.57 -23.35 -10.06
N ARG A 782 -24.70 -22.02 -9.96
CA ARG A 782 -25.87 -21.29 -10.45
C ARG A 782 -26.12 -21.52 -11.94
N THR A 783 -25.08 -21.53 -12.78
CA THR A 783 -25.25 -21.83 -14.21
C THR A 783 -25.70 -23.26 -14.44
N PHE A 784 -25.16 -24.23 -13.71
CA PHE A 784 -25.61 -25.62 -13.77
C PHE A 784 -27.07 -25.78 -13.35
N LEU A 785 -27.47 -25.19 -12.21
CA LEU A 785 -28.85 -25.20 -11.74
C LEU A 785 -29.81 -24.56 -12.74
N LYS A 786 -29.44 -23.44 -13.38
CA LYS A 786 -30.28 -22.79 -14.41
C LYS A 786 -30.42 -23.63 -15.68
N TRP A 787 -29.37 -24.32 -16.10
CA TRP A 787 -29.45 -25.30 -17.19
C TRP A 787 -30.34 -26.49 -16.82
N LEU A 788 -30.24 -27.00 -15.59
CA LEU A 788 -31.04 -28.12 -15.13
C LEU A 788 -32.53 -27.75 -15.01
N GLU A 789 -32.85 -26.60 -14.40
CA GLU A 789 -34.18 -25.99 -14.33
C GLU A 789 -34.84 -25.87 -15.71
N PHE A 790 -34.11 -25.34 -16.70
CA PHE A 790 -34.62 -25.23 -18.07
C PHE A 790 -34.95 -26.60 -18.70
N ASN A 791 -34.09 -27.60 -18.53
CA ASN A 791 -34.35 -28.94 -19.06
C ASN A 791 -35.48 -29.66 -18.31
N VAL A 792 -35.68 -29.40 -17.02
CA VAL A 792 -36.85 -29.87 -16.26
C VAL A 792 -38.14 -29.26 -16.83
N TYR A 793 -38.16 -27.97 -17.17
CA TYR A 793 -39.31 -27.36 -17.86
C TYR A 793 -39.55 -27.97 -19.25
N LEU A 794 -38.50 -28.24 -20.02
CA LEU A 794 -38.62 -28.88 -21.33
C LEU A 794 -39.16 -30.32 -21.22
N SER A 795 -38.74 -31.06 -20.20
CA SER A 795 -39.28 -32.39 -19.88
C SER A 795 -40.75 -32.34 -19.43
N ALA A 796 -41.12 -31.36 -18.59
CA ALA A 796 -42.51 -31.13 -18.19
C ALA A 796 -43.40 -30.78 -19.39
N LEU A 797 -42.89 -30.00 -20.35
CA LEU A 797 -43.57 -29.70 -21.60
C LEU A 797 -43.73 -30.95 -22.48
N ALA A 798 -42.72 -31.83 -22.55
CA ALA A 798 -42.82 -33.12 -23.25
C ALA A 798 -43.89 -34.04 -22.64
N VAL A 799 -43.95 -34.13 -21.30
CA VAL A 799 -44.98 -34.88 -20.57
C VAL A 799 -46.37 -34.26 -20.75
N GLY A 800 -46.47 -32.93 -20.76
CA GLY A 800 -47.72 -32.22 -21.08
C GLY A 800 -48.22 -32.55 -22.49
N LEU A 801 -47.34 -32.51 -23.49
CA LEU A 801 -47.67 -32.92 -24.87
C LEU A 801 -48.16 -34.37 -24.97
N LEU A 802 -47.60 -35.29 -24.18
CA LEU A 802 -48.10 -36.68 -24.09
C LEU A 802 -49.50 -36.73 -23.48
N ASN A 803 -49.73 -36.05 -22.37
CA ASN A 803 -51.01 -36.11 -21.64
C ASN A 803 -52.17 -35.47 -22.42
N PHE A 804 -51.91 -34.44 -23.23
CA PHE A 804 -52.89 -33.83 -24.13
C PHE A 804 -52.98 -34.51 -25.51
N SER A 805 -52.21 -35.57 -25.77
CA SER A 805 -52.31 -36.34 -27.03
C SER A 805 -53.36 -37.43 -26.91
N ALA A 806 -54.34 -37.43 -27.83
CA ALA A 806 -55.40 -38.42 -27.87
C ALA A 806 -54.84 -39.85 -28.13
N PRO A 807 -55.47 -40.91 -27.56
CA PRO A 807 -55.04 -42.29 -27.77
C PRO A 807 -54.97 -42.65 -29.27
N GLY A 808 -53.76 -42.94 -29.76
CA GLY A 808 -53.50 -43.28 -31.16
C GLY A 808 -52.86 -42.17 -32.01
N ASP A 809 -52.64 -40.96 -31.48
CA ASP A 809 -51.88 -39.92 -32.20
C ASP A 809 -50.38 -40.22 -32.25
N ARG A 810 -49.90 -40.65 -33.44
CA ARG A 810 -48.48 -40.86 -33.69
C ARG A 810 -47.67 -39.55 -33.74
N THR A 811 -48.28 -38.42 -34.10
CA THR A 811 -47.55 -37.14 -34.27
C THR A 811 -47.16 -36.53 -32.92
N GLY A 812 -48.08 -36.50 -31.94
CA GLY A 812 -47.82 -36.05 -30.57
C GLY A 812 -46.81 -36.95 -29.85
N LEU A 813 -46.89 -38.27 -30.06
CA LEU A 813 -45.91 -39.22 -29.55
C LEU A 813 -44.50 -38.93 -30.09
N ILE A 814 -44.34 -38.77 -31.41
CA ILE A 814 -43.04 -38.44 -32.03
C ILE A 814 -42.49 -37.10 -31.51
N ALA A 815 -43.32 -36.05 -31.49
CA ALA A 815 -42.89 -34.72 -31.04
C ALA A 815 -42.46 -34.71 -29.56
N SER A 816 -43.24 -35.35 -28.69
CA SER A 816 -42.87 -35.48 -27.27
C SER A 816 -41.58 -36.27 -27.08
N SER A 817 -41.36 -37.37 -27.81
CA SER A 817 -40.09 -38.12 -27.80
C SER A 817 -38.90 -37.23 -28.18
N PHE A 818 -39.03 -36.36 -29.20
CA PHE A 818 -37.99 -35.39 -29.55
C PHE A 818 -37.68 -34.42 -28.40
N PHE A 819 -38.71 -33.82 -27.76
CA PHE A 819 -38.48 -32.95 -26.61
C PHE A 819 -37.83 -33.69 -25.43
N THR A 820 -38.24 -34.93 -25.12
CA THR A 820 -37.60 -35.74 -24.07
C THR A 820 -36.12 -36.01 -24.38
N ILE A 821 -35.78 -36.33 -25.62
CA ILE A 821 -34.39 -36.54 -26.05
C ILE A 821 -33.56 -35.25 -25.90
N VAL A 822 -34.10 -34.09 -26.32
CA VAL A 822 -33.44 -32.79 -26.17
C VAL A 822 -33.22 -32.44 -24.69
N ALA A 823 -34.20 -32.70 -23.82
CA ALA A 823 -34.05 -32.51 -22.36
C ALA A 823 -32.94 -33.39 -21.76
N LEU A 824 -32.90 -34.68 -22.13
CA LEU A 824 -31.86 -35.61 -21.66
C LEU A 824 -30.46 -35.21 -22.12
N ILE A 825 -30.31 -34.78 -23.38
CA ILE A 825 -29.04 -34.27 -23.92
C ILE A 825 -28.63 -32.99 -23.18
N GLY A 826 -29.58 -32.07 -22.90
CA GLY A 826 -29.30 -30.84 -22.16
C GLY A 826 -28.90 -31.07 -20.69
N ILE A 827 -29.47 -32.07 -20.02
CA ILE A 827 -29.07 -32.49 -18.67
C ILE A 827 -27.65 -33.11 -18.70
N ALA A 828 -27.37 -33.99 -19.66
CA ALA A 828 -26.03 -34.57 -19.81
C ALA A 828 -24.98 -33.50 -20.12
N TYR A 829 -25.28 -32.57 -21.03
CA TYR A 829 -24.42 -31.44 -21.38
C TYR A 829 -24.12 -30.55 -20.18
N SER A 830 -25.13 -30.16 -19.41
CA SER A 830 -24.93 -29.27 -18.25
C SER A 830 -24.07 -29.92 -17.16
N GLY A 831 -24.26 -31.23 -16.89
CA GLY A 831 -23.42 -32.00 -15.97
C GLY A 831 -21.96 -32.11 -16.45
N ILE A 832 -21.74 -32.40 -17.74
CA ILE A 832 -20.39 -32.47 -18.33
C ILE A 832 -19.69 -31.11 -18.26
N ILE A 833 -20.36 -30.02 -18.65
CA ILE A 833 -19.80 -28.67 -18.59
C ILE A 833 -19.53 -28.23 -17.15
N PHE A 834 -20.42 -28.55 -16.20
CA PHE A 834 -20.21 -28.28 -14.78
C PHE A 834 -18.94 -28.95 -14.25
N LEU A 835 -18.74 -30.24 -14.55
CA LEU A 835 -17.56 -31.00 -14.14
C LEU A 835 -16.27 -30.48 -14.82
N ILE A 836 -16.30 -30.21 -16.12
CA ILE A 836 -15.17 -29.64 -16.85
C ILE A 836 -14.78 -28.27 -16.26
N ARG A 837 -15.77 -27.40 -15.99
CA ARG A 837 -15.53 -26.10 -15.35
C ARG A 837 -15.00 -26.27 -13.93
N ALA A 838 -15.58 -27.14 -13.10
CA ALA A 838 -15.12 -27.37 -11.74
C ALA A 838 -13.66 -27.88 -11.70
N LEU A 839 -13.30 -28.81 -12.58
CA LEU A 839 -11.93 -29.32 -12.71
C LEU A 839 -10.95 -28.25 -13.20
N LYS A 840 -11.36 -27.40 -14.16
CA LYS A 840 -10.50 -26.32 -14.67
C LYS A 840 -10.36 -25.13 -13.72
N ILE A 841 -11.41 -24.78 -12.99
CA ILE A 841 -11.36 -23.84 -11.86
C ILE A 841 -10.36 -24.37 -10.82
N ARG A 842 -10.45 -25.65 -10.42
CA ARG A 842 -9.47 -26.28 -9.52
C ARG A 842 -8.03 -26.24 -10.05
N LYS A 843 -7.83 -26.37 -11.37
CA LYS A 843 -6.52 -26.28 -12.04
C LYS A 843 -6.02 -24.85 -12.31
N ARG A 844 -6.81 -23.81 -12.05
CA ARG A 844 -6.42 -22.39 -12.21
C ARG A 844 -5.98 -22.00 -13.63
N GLU A 845 -6.55 -22.63 -14.66
CA GLU A 845 -6.23 -22.30 -16.06
C GLU A 845 -6.95 -21.01 -16.50
N SER A 846 -6.19 -20.00 -16.97
CA SER A 846 -6.70 -18.68 -17.43
C SER A 846 -7.38 -18.69 -18.81
N SER A 847 -7.56 -19.87 -19.40
CA SER A 847 -8.11 -20.02 -20.75
C SER A 847 -9.55 -19.48 -20.86
N HIS A 848 -9.95 -19.13 -22.08
CA HIS A 848 -11.16 -18.37 -22.47
C HIS A 848 -12.49 -19.14 -22.26
N ILE A 849 -12.74 -19.61 -21.03
CA ILE A 849 -13.57 -20.80 -20.73
C ILE A 849 -14.89 -20.49 -19.99
N TYR A 850 -15.02 -19.30 -19.39
CA TYR A 850 -16.28 -18.90 -18.73
C TYR A 850 -17.41 -18.60 -19.73
N PHE A 851 -17.07 -18.37 -21.00
CA PHE A 851 -18.02 -18.12 -22.07
C PHE A 851 -18.38 -19.42 -22.80
N ASP A 852 -19.65 -19.81 -22.73
CA ASP A 852 -20.19 -20.89 -23.55
C ASP A 852 -20.84 -20.29 -24.81
N ALA A 853 -20.09 -20.30 -25.91
CA ALA A 853 -20.52 -19.75 -27.19
C ALA A 853 -21.51 -20.64 -27.95
N TYR A 854 -21.59 -21.93 -27.60
CA TYR A 854 -22.19 -22.95 -28.46
C TYR A 854 -23.38 -23.66 -27.81
N GLY A 855 -23.35 -23.92 -26.50
CA GLY A 855 -24.41 -24.62 -25.77
C GLY A 855 -25.80 -24.00 -25.96
N PRO A 856 -26.01 -22.70 -25.65
CA PRO A 856 -27.31 -22.05 -25.83
C PRO A 856 -27.77 -22.06 -27.30
N THR A 857 -26.84 -21.83 -28.23
CA THR A 857 -27.08 -21.77 -29.67
C THR A 857 -27.55 -23.12 -30.22
N ILE A 858 -26.90 -24.22 -29.81
CA ILE A 858 -27.27 -25.59 -30.14
C ILE A 858 -28.62 -25.97 -29.53
N LEU A 859 -28.87 -25.58 -28.28
CA LEU A 859 -30.15 -25.84 -27.61
C LEU A 859 -31.32 -25.14 -28.32
N CYS A 860 -31.16 -23.86 -28.65
CA CYS A 860 -32.18 -23.11 -29.41
C CYS A 860 -32.43 -23.72 -30.79
N ALA A 861 -31.38 -24.14 -31.50
CA ALA A 861 -31.51 -24.83 -32.79
C ALA A 861 -32.24 -26.19 -32.66
N ALA A 862 -31.93 -26.97 -31.62
CA ALA A 862 -32.59 -28.24 -31.35
C ALA A 862 -34.08 -28.05 -31.04
N ILE A 863 -34.44 -27.07 -30.19
CA ILE A 863 -35.83 -26.74 -29.86
C ILE A 863 -36.58 -26.26 -31.11
N LEU A 864 -35.99 -25.36 -31.90
CA LEU A 864 -36.57 -24.89 -33.16
C LEU A 864 -36.83 -26.07 -34.11
N SER A 865 -35.88 -27.01 -34.23
CA SER A 865 -36.07 -28.21 -35.06
C SER A 865 -37.21 -29.11 -34.56
N ALA A 866 -37.37 -29.29 -33.25
CA ALA A 866 -38.47 -30.06 -32.67
C ALA A 866 -39.84 -29.40 -32.92
N VAL A 867 -39.92 -28.07 -32.83
CA VAL A 867 -41.12 -27.29 -33.15
C VAL A 867 -41.45 -27.37 -34.65
N VAL A 868 -40.46 -27.22 -35.53
CA VAL A 868 -40.64 -27.34 -36.98
C VAL A 868 -41.08 -28.76 -37.38
N VAL A 869 -40.48 -29.80 -36.79
CA VAL A 869 -40.90 -31.20 -37.03
C VAL A 869 -42.34 -31.42 -36.56
N ASN A 870 -42.73 -30.91 -35.39
CA ASN A 870 -44.12 -30.97 -34.93
C ASN A 870 -45.08 -30.28 -35.93
N PHE A 871 -44.76 -29.04 -36.35
CA PHE A 871 -45.57 -28.27 -37.28
C PHE A 871 -45.71 -28.96 -38.64
N VAL A 872 -44.61 -29.45 -39.22
CA VAL A 872 -44.62 -30.14 -40.52
C VAL A 872 -45.40 -31.46 -40.46
N LEU A 873 -45.22 -32.25 -39.39
CA LEU A 873 -45.98 -33.50 -39.20
C LEU A 873 -47.49 -33.23 -39.02
N ARG A 874 -47.87 -32.13 -38.37
CA ARG A 874 -49.26 -31.67 -38.23
C ARG A 874 -49.84 -31.07 -39.50
N PHE A 875 -49.01 -30.44 -40.35
CA PHE A 875 -49.43 -29.92 -41.65
C PHE A 875 -49.69 -31.02 -42.68
N ILE A 876 -48.93 -32.13 -42.60
CA ILE A 876 -49.08 -33.31 -43.47
C ILE A 876 -50.20 -34.27 -42.97
N GLU A 877 -50.76 -34.05 -41.78
CA GLU A 877 -51.82 -34.89 -41.19
C GLU A 877 -53.12 -34.81 -42.03
N SER A 878 -53.51 -35.94 -42.64
CA SER A 878 -54.65 -36.03 -43.57
C SER A 878 -56.00 -35.61 -42.97
N HIS A 879 -56.93 -35.17 -43.83
CA HIS A 879 -58.23 -34.63 -43.42
C HIS A 879 -59.06 -35.57 -42.52
N GLU A 880 -58.99 -36.89 -42.71
CA GLU A 880 -59.68 -37.87 -41.85
C GLU A 880 -59.15 -37.87 -40.40
N HIS A 881 -57.83 -37.69 -40.24
CA HIS A 881 -57.20 -37.63 -38.93
C HIS A 881 -57.51 -36.33 -38.20
N ARG A 882 -57.68 -35.21 -38.92
CA ARG A 882 -58.14 -33.92 -38.34
C ARG A 882 -59.57 -34.04 -37.81
N ASN A 883 -60.49 -34.63 -38.59
CA ASN A 883 -61.88 -34.85 -38.17
C ASN A 883 -62.01 -35.75 -36.93
N ARG A 884 -61.17 -36.79 -36.79
CA ARG A 884 -61.16 -37.68 -35.60
C ARG A 884 -60.76 -36.96 -34.29
N ARG A 885 -60.21 -35.74 -34.36
CA ARG A 885 -59.75 -34.96 -33.21
C ARG A 885 -60.74 -33.88 -32.78
N GLY A 886 -61.93 -33.83 -33.39
CA GLY A 886 -63.00 -32.90 -33.02
C GLY A 886 -62.78 -31.45 -33.45
N VAL A 887 -61.76 -31.17 -34.25
CA VAL A 887 -61.55 -29.83 -34.85
C VAL A 887 -62.39 -29.75 -36.13
N LEU A 888 -63.60 -29.20 -36.00
CA LEU A 888 -64.37 -28.71 -37.14
C LEU A 888 -63.62 -27.54 -37.80
N ASN A 889 -63.70 -27.47 -39.14
CA ASN A 889 -63.04 -26.44 -39.98
C ASN A 889 -63.35 -25.01 -39.54
#